data_AF-A0A8S2T6L2-F1
#
_entry.id   AF-A0A8S2T6L2-F1
#
_cell.length_a   1.000
_cell.length_b   1.000
_cell.length_c   1.000
_cell.angle_alpha   90.00
_cell.angle_beta   90.00
_cell.angle_gamma   90.00
#
_symmetry.space_group_name_H-M   'P 1'
#
loop_
_entity.id
_entity.type
_entity.pdbx_description
1 polymer ?
#
loop_
_entity_poly.entity_id
_entity_poly.type
_entity_poly.pdbx_seq_one_letter_code
_entity_poly.pdbx_strand_id
1 'polypeptide(L)'
;MINHSDIDKSFISHFTRYILRDRILTRASVINDRYASNRQTAIEMQDKLHESLKYFQFIQDCDDLKEWLEMKSLQAQDDTYRDSPNIHTKYLRHQAFQAEITSNKERLLALKRHAEQLRDEHPQQLDFTVIDQRINELDEAWSQLEDITREKGERLFDANRSKLFQQSINNLDEFMLNIEKHLYAGESTAAPTDFTDGQPLSVTTLEPLENNLTATNILLLKQTTIEEELLKRQQQVDELRVQAEKLKQIEPEKSEEIDTKRLQVEEKFSQLLLPLEQKKLRLKQQKHLHQYMRDIEDEQIWLSEKRHLLQTYADLIFHDKQQTLMNIQLLKRKNESLLKEIENHEQRLLEHLNSECTRISQDYPTRADEFQERLQQLSDNYIELKETIKTRREHLELLENIHQYYYDLSEAEAWLGEQELYMMSEERGKDELSTQTFIRKQQTMEQTIENYSDILRELGDRAKSLIQDLEQSSLSRDLINENHELINKRQTQLDKLYASLKDLSVERRQRLDETLKLYRLHREIDDLEQWISDRELIAGSHELGQDFEHVSMLLDRFAAFAQETEQIGNERLQHANEMIDLLIANGHVDSAQIAELKDTLNESYQDLLEMIETRLQSLKASWELQKFLHDCKEILLTMQERKNAIPDEIGRDQQSVQQLLRKHQQFETELVLLAQDIQRIQQESKRLHGRYAGEKETEIKQKEVDVLTQWKSLQQFVDQRKRLLNDYEDLHRFFNLTRDLNMWMDVMIRQMNNSLKPRDVSGVDLLMNNHQSLKAEIDARQENFTMCINLGMF
;
A
#
# COMPACT_ATOMS: atom_id res chain seq x y z
N MET A 1 2.59 -81.27 97.22
CA MET A 1 3.88 -81.32 96.49
C MET A 1 3.63 -80.77 95.10
N ILE A 2 4.33 -79.68 94.79
CA ILE A 2 4.44 -79.08 93.46
C ILE A 2 5.19 -80.08 92.56
N ASN A 3 4.92 -80.14 91.25
CA ASN A 3 6.02 -80.35 90.30
C ASN A 3 5.74 -79.91 88.85
N HIS A 4 6.79 -79.30 88.30
CA HIS A 4 7.02 -78.76 86.98
C HIS A 4 6.68 -79.67 85.80
N SER A 5 6.04 -79.12 84.76
CA SER A 5 6.36 -79.44 83.35
C SER A 5 5.83 -78.36 82.38
N ASP A 6 6.12 -77.09 82.67
CA ASP A 6 5.62 -75.91 81.94
C ASP A 6 6.41 -75.55 80.66
N ILE A 7 7.13 -76.48 80.02
CA ILE A 7 8.02 -76.13 78.90
C ILE A 7 7.74 -76.86 77.56
N ASP A 8 6.93 -77.93 77.49
CA ASP A 8 6.73 -78.69 76.23
C ASP A 8 5.35 -78.59 75.55
N LYS A 9 4.38 -77.86 76.12
CA LYS A 9 3.00 -77.80 75.57
C LYS A 9 2.80 -76.81 74.41
N SER A 10 3.72 -75.88 74.18
CA SER A 10 3.55 -74.86 73.14
C SER A 10 3.81 -75.39 71.72
N PHE A 11 4.67 -76.41 71.56
CA PHE A 11 5.07 -76.86 70.22
C PHE A 11 4.12 -77.91 69.61
N ILE A 12 3.45 -78.70 70.45
CA ILE A 12 2.53 -79.76 70.00
C ILE A 12 1.14 -79.20 69.61
N SER A 13 0.74 -78.04 70.13
CA SER A 13 -0.60 -77.48 69.89
C SER A 13 -0.87 -77.01 68.45
N HIS A 14 0.16 -76.73 67.65
CA HIS A 14 -0.05 -76.12 66.33
C HIS A 14 -0.37 -77.16 65.23
N PHE A 15 0.18 -78.37 65.34
CA PHE A 15 0.02 -79.42 64.33
C PHE A 15 -1.36 -80.09 64.37
N THR A 16 -1.97 -80.22 65.56
CA THR A 16 -3.27 -80.90 65.73
C THR A 16 -4.46 -80.09 65.20
N ARG A 17 -4.33 -78.76 65.06
CA ARG A 17 -5.43 -77.87 64.63
C ARG A 17 -5.84 -78.05 63.16
N TYR A 18 -4.92 -78.48 62.30
CA TYR A 18 -5.20 -78.50 60.86
C TYR A 18 -6.07 -79.70 60.43
N ILE A 19 -5.81 -80.90 60.99
CA ILE A 19 -6.53 -82.13 60.64
C ILE A 19 -7.98 -82.15 61.17
N LEU A 20 -8.24 -81.50 62.30
CA LEU A 20 -9.58 -81.42 62.89
C LEU A 20 -10.55 -80.55 62.07
N ARG A 21 -10.04 -79.60 61.26
CA ARG A 21 -10.86 -78.66 60.48
C ARG A 21 -11.66 -79.37 59.37
N ASP A 22 -11.05 -80.31 58.67
CA ASP A 22 -11.68 -80.97 57.52
C ASP A 22 -12.88 -81.85 57.92
N ARG A 23 -12.74 -82.62 59.01
CA ARG A 23 -13.83 -83.47 59.53
C ARG A 23 -15.03 -82.68 60.02
N ILE A 24 -14.82 -81.45 60.50
CA ILE A 24 -15.92 -80.56 60.94
C ILE A 24 -16.73 -80.07 59.74
N LEU A 25 -16.07 -79.74 58.63
CA LEU A 25 -16.72 -79.24 57.42
C LEU A 25 -17.62 -80.30 56.76
N THR A 26 -17.18 -81.57 56.68
CA THR A 26 -18.01 -82.63 56.08
C THR A 26 -19.28 -82.91 56.90
N ARG A 27 -19.17 -82.89 58.24
CA ARG A 27 -20.33 -83.06 59.14
C ARG A 27 -21.31 -81.90 59.05
N ALA A 28 -20.81 -80.68 58.86
CA ALA A 28 -21.66 -79.50 58.66
C ALA A 28 -22.50 -79.60 57.38
N SER A 29 -21.94 -80.16 56.29
CA SER A 29 -22.68 -80.33 55.03
C SER A 29 -23.89 -81.26 55.16
N VAL A 30 -23.73 -82.42 55.79
CA VAL A 30 -24.82 -83.42 55.93
C VAL A 30 -25.96 -82.90 56.81
N ILE A 31 -25.65 -82.10 57.83
CA ILE A 31 -26.66 -81.45 58.67
C ILE A 31 -27.45 -80.40 57.87
N ASN A 32 -26.77 -79.66 56.99
CA ASN A 32 -27.39 -78.65 56.15
C ASN A 32 -28.39 -79.27 55.14
N ASP A 33 -28.04 -80.42 54.54
CA ASP A 33 -28.92 -81.10 53.58
C ASP A 33 -30.20 -81.65 54.25
N ARG A 34 -30.09 -82.20 55.47
CA ARG A 34 -31.26 -82.64 56.26
C ARG A 34 -32.14 -81.46 56.69
N TYR A 35 -31.53 -80.34 57.07
CA TYR A 35 -32.27 -79.13 57.40
C TYR A 35 -33.05 -78.61 56.19
N ALA A 36 -32.43 -78.62 54.99
CA ALA A 36 -33.09 -78.22 53.75
C ALA A 36 -34.31 -79.10 53.42
N SER A 37 -34.18 -80.43 53.53
CA SER A 37 -35.30 -81.35 53.25
C SER A 37 -36.46 -81.20 54.24
N ASN A 38 -36.19 -81.08 55.55
CA ASN A 38 -37.24 -80.87 56.54
C ASN A 38 -37.95 -79.52 56.35
N ARG A 39 -37.19 -78.48 55.97
CA ARG A 39 -37.75 -77.17 55.65
C ARG A 39 -38.70 -77.23 54.45
N GLN A 40 -38.36 -78.01 53.42
CA GLN A 40 -39.21 -78.19 52.24
C GLN A 40 -40.55 -78.85 52.60
N THR A 41 -40.55 -79.92 53.38
CA THR A 41 -41.80 -80.60 53.79
C THR A 41 -42.66 -79.73 54.72
N ALA A 42 -42.04 -78.91 55.57
CA ALA A 42 -42.77 -77.96 56.41
C ALA A 42 -43.48 -76.88 55.59
N ILE A 43 -42.84 -76.39 54.51
CA ILE A 43 -43.45 -75.45 53.56
C ILE A 43 -44.65 -76.11 52.86
N GLU A 44 -44.49 -77.32 52.34
CA GLU A 44 -45.58 -78.04 51.66
C GLU A 44 -46.81 -78.32 52.56
N MET A 45 -46.60 -78.57 53.85
CA MET A 45 -47.71 -78.71 54.81
C MET A 45 -48.37 -77.37 55.17
N GLN A 46 -47.57 -76.30 55.25
CA GLN A 46 -48.07 -74.95 55.49
C GLN A 46 -48.95 -74.47 54.32
N ASP A 47 -48.55 -74.76 53.09
CA ASP A 47 -49.29 -74.39 51.88
C ASP A 47 -50.67 -75.06 51.86
N LYS A 48 -50.75 -76.38 52.10
CA LYS A 48 -52.04 -77.11 52.16
C LYS A 48 -53.00 -76.61 53.25
N LEU A 49 -52.47 -76.22 54.42
CA LEU A 49 -53.29 -75.65 55.49
C LEU A 49 -53.80 -74.25 55.15
N HIS A 50 -52.97 -73.46 54.46
CA HIS A 50 -53.36 -72.14 53.97
C HIS A 50 -54.46 -72.23 52.91
N GLU A 51 -54.37 -73.21 52.01
CA GLU A 51 -55.40 -73.52 51.00
C GLU A 51 -56.75 -73.88 51.63
N SER A 52 -56.75 -74.77 52.63
CA SER A 52 -57.99 -75.15 53.33
C SER A 52 -58.62 -73.98 54.09
N LEU A 53 -57.83 -73.06 54.64
CA LEU A 53 -58.33 -71.86 55.32
C LEU A 53 -59.07 -70.92 54.35
N LYS A 54 -58.49 -70.66 53.16
CA LYS A 54 -59.10 -69.80 52.14
C LYS A 54 -60.47 -70.33 51.70
N TYR A 55 -60.61 -71.65 51.52
CA TYR A 55 -61.88 -72.27 51.15
C TYR A 55 -62.98 -72.06 52.20
N PHE A 56 -62.68 -72.26 53.49
CA PHE A 56 -63.68 -72.05 54.55
C PHE A 56 -64.04 -70.58 54.75
N GLN A 57 -63.10 -69.65 54.54
CA GLN A 57 -63.38 -68.22 54.54
C GLN A 57 -64.35 -67.82 53.43
N PHE A 58 -64.16 -68.35 52.22
CA PHE A 58 -65.08 -68.11 51.10
C PHE A 58 -66.52 -68.56 51.41
N ILE A 59 -66.69 -69.74 52.02
CA ILE A 59 -68.02 -70.24 52.39
C ILE A 59 -68.69 -69.33 53.43
N GLN A 60 -67.93 -68.88 54.44
CA GLN A 60 -68.43 -67.96 55.44
C GLN A 60 -68.89 -66.63 54.81
N ASP A 61 -68.08 -66.05 53.93
CA ASP A 61 -68.42 -64.78 53.28
C ASP A 61 -69.67 -64.90 52.37
N CYS A 62 -69.91 -66.08 51.78
CA CYS A 62 -71.12 -66.35 51.01
C CYS A 62 -72.37 -66.40 51.89
N ASP A 63 -72.29 -67.04 53.06
CA ASP A 63 -73.41 -67.11 54.00
C ASP A 63 -73.72 -65.72 54.60
N ASP A 64 -72.70 -64.91 54.92
CA ASP A 64 -72.86 -63.54 55.41
C ASP A 64 -73.57 -62.62 54.38
N LEU A 65 -73.21 -62.75 53.09
CA LEU A 65 -73.88 -61.98 52.04
C LEU A 65 -75.33 -62.42 51.83
N LYS A 66 -75.60 -63.72 51.97
CA LYS A 66 -76.95 -64.28 51.86
C LYS A 66 -77.86 -63.72 52.94
N GLU A 67 -77.39 -63.69 54.20
CA GLU A 67 -78.14 -63.10 55.32
C GLU A 67 -78.44 -61.60 55.09
N TRP A 68 -77.47 -60.86 54.55
CA TRP A 68 -77.67 -59.45 54.19
C TRP A 68 -78.72 -59.26 53.10
N LEU A 69 -78.70 -60.10 52.05
CA LEU A 69 -79.66 -60.08 50.96
C LEU A 69 -81.09 -60.39 51.44
N GLU A 70 -81.25 -61.39 52.29
CA GLU A 70 -82.55 -61.74 52.87
C GLU A 70 -83.12 -60.59 53.71
N MET A 71 -82.29 -59.96 54.55
CA MET A 71 -82.68 -58.78 55.33
C MET A 71 -83.10 -57.60 54.44
N LYS A 72 -82.36 -57.30 53.37
CA LYS A 72 -82.68 -56.17 52.47
C LYS A 72 -83.89 -56.45 51.59
N SER A 73 -84.12 -57.70 51.20
CA SER A 73 -85.34 -58.12 50.50
C SER A 73 -86.59 -57.88 51.35
N LEU A 74 -86.53 -58.22 52.64
CA LEU A 74 -87.59 -57.88 53.61
C LEU A 74 -87.82 -56.36 53.72
N GLN A 75 -86.74 -55.56 53.75
CA GLN A 75 -86.85 -54.10 53.79
C GLN A 75 -87.44 -53.51 52.50
N ALA A 76 -87.15 -54.11 51.33
CA ALA A 76 -87.69 -53.67 50.04
C ALA A 76 -89.19 -54.00 49.90
N GLN A 77 -89.60 -55.18 50.40
CA GLN A 77 -90.98 -55.68 50.42
C GLN A 77 -91.88 -55.01 51.47
N ASP A 78 -91.30 -54.24 52.40
CA ASP A 78 -92.07 -53.45 53.35
C ASP A 78 -92.98 -52.45 52.61
N ASP A 79 -94.28 -52.77 52.63
CA ASP A 79 -95.37 -52.04 51.97
C ASP A 79 -95.99 -50.94 52.85
N THR A 80 -95.37 -50.63 54.01
CA THR A 80 -95.80 -49.56 54.93
C THR A 80 -95.74 -48.14 54.32
N TYR A 81 -95.31 -48.01 53.05
CA TYR A 81 -95.32 -46.75 52.30
C TYR A 81 -96.64 -46.42 51.59
N ARG A 82 -97.65 -47.29 51.59
CA ARG A 82 -98.93 -46.99 50.89
C ARG A 82 -99.75 -45.85 51.52
N ASP A 83 -99.55 -45.53 52.81
CA ASP A 83 -100.44 -44.62 53.57
C ASP A 83 -99.78 -43.33 54.14
N SER A 84 -98.89 -42.61 53.42
CA SER A 84 -98.34 -41.33 53.94
C SER A 84 -98.40 -40.16 52.96
N PRO A 85 -98.70 -38.93 53.42
CA PRO A 85 -98.94 -37.77 52.55
C PRO A 85 -97.70 -37.14 51.89
N ASN A 86 -96.47 -37.55 52.21
CA ASN A 86 -95.25 -36.95 51.64
C ASN A 86 -94.53 -37.88 50.66
N ILE A 87 -95.01 -37.89 49.42
CA ILE A 87 -94.49 -38.71 48.30
C ILE A 87 -93.05 -38.30 47.93
N HIS A 88 -92.74 -37.01 47.96
CA HIS A 88 -91.42 -36.50 47.58
C HIS A 88 -90.29 -36.95 48.53
N THR A 89 -90.50 -36.83 49.84
CA THR A 89 -89.52 -37.29 50.83
C THR A 89 -89.34 -38.81 50.78
N LYS A 90 -90.40 -39.57 50.43
CA LYS A 90 -90.31 -41.01 50.22
C LYS A 90 -89.52 -41.38 48.96
N TYR A 91 -89.73 -40.66 47.86
CA TYR A 91 -88.94 -40.82 46.64
C TYR A 91 -87.44 -40.60 46.91
N LEU A 92 -87.07 -39.55 47.64
CA LEU A 92 -85.67 -39.28 48.01
C LEU A 92 -85.07 -40.38 48.92
N ARG A 93 -85.83 -40.86 49.91
CA ARG A 93 -85.40 -41.98 50.77
C ARG A 93 -85.22 -43.28 49.97
N HIS A 94 -86.10 -43.53 49.00
CA HIS A 94 -86.00 -44.67 48.11
C HIS A 94 -84.79 -44.57 47.17
N GLN A 95 -84.51 -43.38 46.64
CA GLN A 95 -83.30 -43.14 45.85
C GLN A 95 -82.02 -43.41 46.65
N ALA A 96 -82.00 -43.02 47.93
CA ALA A 96 -80.89 -43.34 48.84
C ALA A 96 -80.77 -44.86 49.08
N PHE A 97 -81.88 -45.56 49.26
CA PHE A 97 -81.91 -47.02 49.39
C PHE A 97 -81.43 -47.74 48.11
N GLN A 98 -81.81 -47.25 46.93
CA GLN A 98 -81.36 -47.79 45.65
C GLN A 98 -79.85 -47.56 45.41
N ALA A 99 -79.31 -46.44 45.87
CA ALA A 99 -77.87 -46.19 45.87
C ALA A 99 -77.11 -47.12 46.82
N GLU A 100 -77.69 -47.43 47.99
CA GLU A 100 -77.14 -48.40 48.95
C GLU A 100 -77.05 -49.82 48.34
N ILE A 101 -78.09 -50.27 47.63
CA ILE A 101 -78.08 -51.56 46.92
C ILE A 101 -77.00 -51.56 45.85
N THR A 102 -76.98 -50.54 44.98
CA THR A 102 -75.99 -50.42 43.90
C THR A 102 -74.55 -50.44 44.43
N SER A 103 -74.27 -49.74 45.53
CA SER A 103 -72.94 -49.70 46.14
C SER A 103 -72.48 -51.04 46.72
N ASN A 104 -73.41 -51.91 47.15
CA ASN A 104 -73.07 -53.22 47.71
C ASN A 104 -72.91 -54.31 46.65
N LYS A 105 -73.24 -54.03 45.38
CA LYS A 105 -73.10 -54.99 44.25
C LYS A 105 -71.66 -55.47 44.05
N GLU A 106 -70.67 -54.64 44.42
CA GLU A 106 -69.26 -55.03 44.36
C GLU A 106 -68.92 -56.18 45.31
N ARG A 107 -69.66 -56.38 46.41
CA ARG A 107 -69.42 -57.51 47.33
C ARG A 107 -69.74 -58.86 46.67
N LEU A 108 -70.83 -58.92 45.90
CA LEU A 108 -71.19 -60.10 45.11
C LEU A 108 -70.16 -60.38 44.01
N LEU A 109 -69.69 -59.34 43.32
CA LEU A 109 -68.64 -59.47 42.30
C LEU A 109 -67.30 -59.91 42.90
N ALA A 110 -66.95 -59.42 44.09
CA ALA A 110 -65.74 -59.83 44.81
C ALA A 110 -65.79 -61.32 45.19
N LEU A 111 -66.94 -61.83 45.63
CA LEU A 111 -67.12 -63.26 45.90
C LEU A 111 -67.00 -64.11 44.63
N LYS A 112 -67.56 -63.65 43.50
CA LYS A 112 -67.36 -64.34 42.21
C LYS A 112 -65.90 -64.40 41.80
N ARG A 113 -65.15 -63.32 41.96
CA ARG A 113 -63.70 -63.30 41.71
C ARG A 113 -62.96 -64.22 42.67
N HIS A 114 -63.35 -64.28 43.95
CA HIS A 114 -62.75 -65.19 44.93
C HIS A 114 -63.01 -66.66 44.57
N ALA A 115 -64.22 -66.99 44.08
CA ALA A 115 -64.55 -68.31 43.56
C ALA A 115 -63.70 -68.69 42.32
N GLU A 116 -63.48 -67.75 41.42
CA GLU A 116 -62.59 -67.93 40.25
C GLU A 116 -61.12 -68.10 40.66
N GLN A 117 -60.63 -67.33 41.64
CA GLN A 117 -59.26 -67.49 42.17
C GLN A 117 -59.05 -68.86 42.81
N LEU A 118 -60.02 -69.35 43.60
CA LEU A 118 -59.96 -70.70 44.15
C LEU A 118 -59.95 -71.78 43.05
N ARG A 119 -60.57 -71.51 41.89
CA ARG A 119 -60.58 -72.39 40.72
C ARG A 119 -59.26 -72.41 39.98
N ASP A 120 -58.62 -71.26 39.80
CA ASP A 120 -57.35 -71.14 39.09
C ASP A 120 -56.17 -71.67 39.91
N GLU A 121 -56.15 -71.42 41.23
CA GLU A 121 -55.03 -71.82 42.08
C GLU A 121 -54.98 -73.35 42.30
N HIS A 122 -56.13 -74.04 42.45
CA HIS A 122 -56.15 -75.44 42.91
C HIS A 122 -57.24 -76.35 42.28
N PRO A 123 -57.18 -76.64 40.96
CA PRO A 123 -58.25 -77.35 40.23
C PRO A 123 -58.46 -78.84 40.60
N GLN A 124 -57.55 -79.47 41.36
CA GLN A 124 -57.60 -80.92 41.66
C GLN A 124 -57.87 -81.27 43.13
N GLN A 125 -57.98 -80.29 44.04
CA GLN A 125 -58.13 -80.55 45.49
C GLN A 125 -59.47 -80.07 46.11
N LEU A 126 -60.29 -79.30 45.40
CA LEU A 126 -61.54 -78.70 45.91
C LEU A 126 -62.78 -79.18 45.13
N ASP A 127 -63.94 -79.26 45.79
CA ASP A 127 -65.23 -79.54 45.14
C ASP A 127 -65.88 -78.23 44.66
N PHE A 128 -65.68 -77.92 43.38
CA PHE A 128 -66.19 -76.70 42.75
C PHE A 128 -67.70 -76.68 42.54
N THR A 129 -68.38 -77.83 42.65
CA THR A 129 -69.85 -77.88 42.49
C THR A 129 -70.58 -77.12 43.61
N VAL A 130 -70.04 -77.18 44.82
CA VAL A 130 -70.58 -76.47 46.00
C VAL A 130 -70.33 -74.95 45.88
N ILE A 131 -69.17 -74.55 45.37
CA ILE A 131 -68.80 -73.14 45.16
C ILE A 131 -69.76 -72.49 44.14
N ASP A 132 -69.97 -73.14 43.00
CA ASP A 132 -70.85 -72.62 41.95
C ASP A 132 -72.31 -72.55 42.42
N GLN A 133 -72.78 -73.54 43.18
CA GLN A 133 -74.14 -73.53 43.73
C GLN A 133 -74.37 -72.31 44.65
N ARG A 134 -73.42 -71.99 45.53
CA ARG A 134 -73.54 -70.85 46.45
C ARG A 134 -73.53 -69.49 45.75
N ILE A 135 -72.69 -69.33 44.73
CA ILE A 135 -72.65 -68.11 43.93
C ILE A 135 -73.96 -67.91 43.16
N ASN A 136 -74.52 -68.97 42.57
CA ASN A 136 -75.78 -68.90 41.84
C ASN A 136 -76.96 -68.53 42.75
N GLU A 137 -77.03 -69.08 43.98
CA GLU A 137 -78.06 -68.71 44.97
C GLU A 137 -78.01 -67.21 45.32
N LEU A 138 -76.80 -66.65 45.49
CA LEU A 138 -76.61 -65.22 45.76
C LEU A 138 -77.00 -64.34 44.57
N ASP A 139 -76.69 -64.76 43.35
CA ASP A 139 -77.05 -64.05 42.12
C ASP A 139 -78.57 -63.95 41.93
N GLU A 140 -79.29 -65.05 42.13
CA GLU A 140 -80.75 -65.07 42.01
C GLU A 140 -81.41 -64.16 43.06
N ALA A 141 -80.96 -64.23 44.31
CA ALA A 141 -81.47 -63.38 45.39
C ALA A 141 -81.18 -61.88 45.14
N TRP A 142 -80.02 -61.57 44.57
CA TRP A 142 -79.66 -60.19 44.20
C TRP A 142 -80.54 -59.65 43.08
N SER A 143 -80.76 -60.43 42.01
CA SER A 143 -81.61 -60.02 40.88
C SER A 143 -83.05 -59.71 41.33
N GLN A 144 -83.60 -60.53 42.23
CA GLN A 144 -84.94 -60.30 42.77
C GLN A 144 -85.03 -59.01 43.59
N LEU A 145 -84.02 -58.69 44.39
CA LEU A 145 -83.96 -57.44 45.15
C LEU A 145 -83.87 -56.21 44.22
N GLU A 146 -83.10 -56.29 43.14
CA GLU A 146 -83.00 -55.23 42.13
C GLU A 146 -84.34 -54.98 41.44
N ASP A 147 -85.06 -56.04 41.06
CA ASP A 147 -86.36 -55.93 40.38
C ASP A 147 -87.43 -55.30 41.30
N ILE A 148 -87.56 -55.78 42.55
CA ILE A 148 -88.51 -55.23 43.53
C ILE A 148 -88.22 -53.75 43.82
N THR A 149 -86.94 -53.40 43.96
CA THR A 149 -86.54 -52.01 44.21
C THR A 149 -86.82 -51.13 43.00
N ARG A 150 -86.54 -51.59 41.78
CA ARG A 150 -86.78 -50.84 40.54
C ARG A 150 -88.26 -50.52 40.33
N GLU A 151 -89.14 -51.51 40.47
CA GLU A 151 -90.59 -51.30 40.30
C GLU A 151 -91.16 -50.30 41.32
N LYS A 152 -90.66 -50.34 42.57
CA LYS A 152 -91.02 -49.38 43.62
C LYS A 152 -90.55 -47.96 43.28
N GLY A 153 -89.36 -47.83 42.69
CA GLY A 153 -88.79 -46.55 42.27
C GLY A 153 -89.57 -45.90 41.14
N GLU A 154 -89.99 -46.67 40.13
CA GLU A 154 -90.79 -46.17 39.00
C GLU A 154 -92.13 -45.60 39.46
N ARG A 155 -92.86 -46.30 40.35
CA ARG A 155 -94.14 -45.82 40.88
C ARG A 155 -94.01 -44.55 41.72
N LEU A 156 -92.95 -44.44 42.52
CA LEU A 156 -92.68 -43.23 43.31
C LEU A 156 -92.23 -42.05 42.43
N PHE A 157 -91.51 -42.32 41.35
CA PHE A 157 -91.10 -41.31 40.37
C PHE A 157 -92.31 -40.72 39.65
N ASP A 158 -93.21 -41.57 39.15
CA ASP A 158 -94.43 -41.15 38.47
C ASP A 158 -95.33 -40.31 39.39
N ALA A 159 -95.47 -40.69 40.66
CA ALA A 159 -96.23 -39.94 41.65
C ALA A 159 -95.59 -38.57 42.04
N ASN A 160 -94.29 -38.36 41.80
CA ASN A 160 -93.57 -37.11 42.10
C ASN A 160 -93.33 -36.23 40.84
N ARG A 161 -93.75 -36.70 39.67
CA ARG A 161 -93.39 -36.13 38.36
C ARG A 161 -93.88 -34.69 38.14
N SER A 162 -95.08 -34.35 38.63
CA SER A 162 -95.65 -32.99 38.52
C SER A 162 -94.80 -31.95 39.29
N LYS A 163 -94.27 -32.32 40.46
CA LYS A 163 -93.40 -31.45 41.26
C LYS A 163 -92.03 -31.22 40.60
N LEU A 164 -91.46 -32.25 39.98
CA LEU A 164 -90.19 -32.16 39.25
C LEU A 164 -90.31 -31.25 38.02
N PHE A 165 -91.44 -31.33 37.30
CA PHE A 165 -91.73 -30.47 36.15
C PHE A 165 -91.81 -28.99 36.55
N GLN A 166 -92.51 -28.67 37.64
CA GLN A 166 -92.58 -27.29 38.15
C GLN A 166 -91.22 -26.78 38.66
N GLN A 167 -90.41 -27.65 39.29
CA GLN A 167 -89.03 -27.29 39.69
C GLN A 167 -88.14 -26.97 38.47
N SER A 168 -88.27 -27.74 37.39
CA SER A 168 -87.53 -27.51 36.14
C SER A 168 -87.92 -26.18 35.47
N ILE A 169 -89.22 -25.86 35.42
CA ILE A 169 -89.71 -24.55 34.95
C ILE A 169 -89.10 -23.40 35.76
N ASN A 170 -89.18 -23.47 37.10
CA ASN A 170 -88.66 -22.41 37.96
C ASN A 170 -87.13 -22.22 37.78
N ASN A 171 -86.37 -23.31 37.65
CA ASN A 171 -84.92 -23.27 37.44
C ASN A 171 -84.53 -22.67 36.07
N LEU A 172 -85.38 -22.84 35.04
CA LEU A 172 -85.19 -22.25 33.73
C LEU A 172 -85.58 -20.77 33.71
N ASP A 173 -86.69 -20.39 34.35
CA ASP A 173 -87.09 -18.98 34.53
C ASP A 173 -86.03 -18.18 35.31
N GLU A 174 -85.48 -18.73 36.40
CA GLU A 174 -84.41 -18.06 37.17
C GLU A 174 -83.13 -17.87 36.33
N PHE A 175 -82.76 -18.87 35.52
CA PHE A 175 -81.64 -18.76 34.60
C PHE A 175 -81.87 -17.71 33.52
N MET A 176 -83.03 -17.73 32.86
CA MET A 176 -83.39 -16.75 31.83
C MET A 176 -83.39 -15.32 32.39
N LEU A 177 -83.94 -15.12 33.59
CA LEU A 177 -83.90 -13.82 34.28
C LEU A 177 -82.47 -13.36 34.58
N ASN A 178 -81.57 -14.29 34.91
CA ASN A 178 -80.16 -13.96 35.13
C ASN A 178 -79.45 -13.58 33.82
N ILE A 179 -79.72 -14.29 32.72
CA ILE A 179 -79.19 -13.97 31.40
C ILE A 179 -79.73 -12.64 30.88
N GLU A 180 -81.02 -12.35 31.05
CA GLU A 180 -81.62 -11.04 30.75
C GLU A 180 -80.91 -9.93 31.53
N LYS A 181 -80.70 -10.12 32.84
CA LYS A 181 -79.91 -9.16 33.63
C LYS A 181 -78.50 -8.97 33.07
N HIS A 182 -77.82 -10.01 32.57
CA HIS A 182 -76.49 -9.89 31.98
C HIS A 182 -76.49 -9.30 30.56
N LEU A 183 -77.59 -9.44 29.81
CA LEU A 183 -77.79 -8.79 28.51
C LEU A 183 -77.94 -7.28 28.69
N TYR A 184 -78.74 -6.86 29.68
CA TYR A 184 -79.07 -5.46 29.95
C TYR A 184 -78.20 -4.77 31.01
N ALA A 185 -77.39 -5.51 31.78
CA ALA A 185 -76.38 -4.93 32.68
C ALA A 185 -75.24 -4.35 31.83
N GLY A 186 -75.44 -3.10 31.39
CA GLY A 186 -74.54 -2.36 30.51
C GLY A 186 -75.26 -1.30 29.68
N GLU A 187 -76.59 -1.43 29.48
CA GLU A 187 -77.41 -0.37 28.89
C GLU A 187 -77.80 0.62 30.00
N SER A 188 -77.23 1.82 29.93
CA SER A 188 -77.55 2.93 30.81
C SER A 188 -79.05 3.15 30.90
N THR A 189 -79.54 3.33 32.13
CA THR A 189 -80.93 3.62 32.48
C THR A 189 -81.51 4.75 31.63
N ALA A 190 -82.34 4.42 30.65
CA ALA A 190 -83.39 5.30 30.16
C ALA A 190 -84.72 4.52 30.29
N ALA A 191 -85.59 5.01 31.17
CA ALA A 191 -86.91 4.47 31.35
C ALA A 191 -87.70 4.50 30.02
N PRO A 192 -88.50 3.47 29.69
CA PRO A 192 -89.41 3.53 28.57
C PRO A 192 -90.67 4.29 29.01
N THR A 193 -90.76 5.57 28.66
CA THR A 193 -92.04 6.26 28.57
C THR A 193 -92.24 6.75 27.14
N ASP A 194 -93.41 6.40 26.61
CA ASP A 194 -94.01 6.82 25.34
C ASP A 194 -93.58 6.06 24.08
N PHE A 195 -94.36 5.01 23.84
CA PHE A 195 -94.72 4.55 22.50
C PHE A 195 -95.44 5.66 21.73
N THR A 196 -94.78 6.29 20.78
CA THR A 196 -95.43 6.71 19.51
C THR A 196 -94.39 6.78 18.40
N ASP A 197 -94.77 6.21 17.25
CA ASP A 197 -94.15 6.27 15.94
C ASP A 197 -92.94 5.36 15.67
N GLY A 198 -93.24 4.35 14.84
CA GLY A 198 -92.29 3.41 14.28
C GLY A 198 -91.27 4.11 13.39
N GLN A 199 -90.07 4.30 13.95
CA GLN A 199 -88.82 4.28 13.21
C GLN A 199 -87.86 3.34 13.94
N PRO A 200 -87.11 2.48 13.22
CA PRO A 200 -86.04 1.72 13.85
C PRO A 200 -84.98 2.70 14.35
N LEU A 201 -84.83 2.80 15.68
CA LEU A 201 -83.76 3.57 16.30
C LEU A 201 -82.42 3.03 15.81
N SER A 202 -81.69 3.88 15.09
CA SER A 202 -80.25 3.78 14.90
C SER A 202 -79.59 3.78 16.28
N VAL A 203 -79.06 2.62 16.70
CA VAL A 203 -78.19 2.49 17.87
C VAL A 203 -76.83 3.10 17.52
N THR A 204 -76.79 4.43 17.51
CA THR A 204 -75.56 5.22 17.54
C THR A 204 -75.56 5.97 18.84
N THR A 205 -74.95 5.41 19.88
CA THR A 205 -74.42 6.18 21.02
C THR A 205 -73.56 5.28 21.91
N LEU A 206 -72.25 5.43 21.73
CA LEU A 206 -71.21 5.46 22.77
C LEU A 206 -71.27 4.36 23.85
N GLU A 207 -70.62 3.22 23.58
CA GLU A 207 -70.05 2.42 24.67
C GLU A 207 -68.68 3.01 25.08
N PRO A 208 -68.32 3.02 26.38
CA PRO A 208 -67.12 3.70 26.85
C PRO A 208 -65.85 3.02 26.33
N LEU A 209 -64.91 3.87 25.90
CA LEU A 209 -63.54 3.52 25.47
C LEU A 209 -62.67 2.86 26.56
N GLU A 210 -63.24 2.52 27.73
CA GLU A 210 -62.50 2.01 28.90
C GLU A 210 -62.33 0.48 28.92
N ASN A 211 -63.00 -0.25 28.01
CA ASN A 211 -62.83 -1.70 27.89
C ASN A 211 -61.63 -2.03 27.00
N ASN A 212 -60.41 -2.02 27.57
CA ASN A 212 -59.19 -2.45 26.87
C ASN A 212 -59.29 -3.87 26.29
N LEU A 213 -58.38 -4.27 25.39
CA LEU A 213 -58.32 -5.61 24.79
C LEU A 213 -58.49 -6.74 25.84
N THR A 214 -57.89 -6.58 27.02
CA THR A 214 -58.03 -7.50 28.15
C THR A 214 -59.46 -7.57 28.68
N ALA A 215 -60.13 -6.44 28.87
CA ALA A 215 -61.53 -6.40 29.31
C ALA A 215 -62.47 -7.03 28.27
N THR A 216 -62.25 -6.75 26.99
CA THR A 216 -63.03 -7.33 25.89
C THR A 216 -62.80 -8.84 25.76
N ASN A 217 -61.57 -9.33 25.96
CA ASN A 217 -61.29 -10.77 26.03
C ASN A 217 -61.98 -11.44 27.24
N ILE A 218 -62.04 -10.78 28.40
CA ILE A 218 -62.77 -11.28 29.58
C ILE A 218 -64.28 -11.34 29.29
N LEU A 219 -64.85 -10.33 28.65
CA LEU A 219 -66.26 -10.30 28.26
C LEU A 219 -66.59 -11.38 27.22
N LEU A 220 -65.68 -11.62 26.26
CA LEU A 220 -65.82 -12.70 25.28
C LEU A 220 -65.77 -14.07 25.96
N LEU A 221 -64.88 -14.27 26.94
CA LEU A 221 -64.80 -15.50 27.73
C LEU A 221 -66.09 -15.73 28.52
N LYS A 222 -66.62 -14.69 29.18
CA LYS A 222 -67.92 -14.76 29.87
C LYS A 222 -69.06 -15.10 28.89
N GLN A 223 -69.06 -14.51 27.70
CA GLN A 223 -70.04 -14.83 26.64
C GLN A 223 -69.93 -16.29 26.20
N THR A 224 -68.71 -16.84 26.05
CA THR A 224 -68.55 -18.27 25.74
C THR A 224 -69.04 -19.19 26.84
N THR A 225 -68.82 -18.83 28.12
CA THR A 225 -69.39 -19.60 29.25
C THR A 225 -70.91 -19.56 29.25
N ILE A 226 -71.51 -18.41 28.95
CA ILE A 226 -72.97 -18.27 28.79
C ILE A 226 -73.48 -19.16 27.65
N GLU A 227 -72.76 -19.24 26.52
CA GLU A 227 -73.13 -20.11 25.39
C GLU A 227 -73.09 -21.61 25.76
N GLU A 228 -72.07 -22.04 26.51
CA GLU A 228 -71.97 -23.42 27.01
C GLU A 228 -73.12 -23.75 27.98
N GLU A 229 -73.46 -22.81 28.87
CA GLU A 229 -74.61 -22.95 29.76
C GLU A 229 -75.93 -22.97 28.99
N LEU A 230 -76.07 -22.12 27.97
CA LEU A 230 -77.25 -22.05 27.12
C LEU A 230 -77.47 -23.35 26.36
N LEU A 231 -76.40 -23.99 25.86
CA LEU A 231 -76.48 -25.32 25.23
C LEU A 231 -77.02 -26.39 26.19
N LYS A 232 -76.57 -26.36 27.46
CA LYS A 232 -77.08 -27.28 28.50
C LYS A 232 -78.55 -26.99 28.84
N ARG A 233 -78.95 -25.71 28.88
CA ARG A 233 -80.34 -25.32 29.16
C ARG A 233 -81.28 -25.61 27.99
N GLN A 234 -80.80 -25.54 26.75
CA GLN A 234 -81.56 -26.00 25.57
C GLN A 234 -81.96 -27.48 25.74
N GLN A 235 -81.05 -28.34 26.19
CA GLN A 235 -81.37 -29.75 26.49
C GLN A 235 -82.45 -29.88 27.57
N GLN A 236 -82.42 -29.06 28.63
CA GLN A 236 -83.45 -29.06 29.67
C GLN A 236 -84.81 -28.58 29.16
N VAL A 237 -84.84 -27.60 28.24
CA VAL A 237 -86.06 -27.16 27.56
C VAL A 237 -86.63 -28.29 26.68
N ASP A 238 -85.76 -29.03 25.98
CA ASP A 238 -86.20 -30.20 25.19
C ASP A 238 -86.67 -31.36 26.10
N GLU A 239 -86.02 -31.59 27.25
CA GLU A 239 -86.48 -32.55 28.25
C GLU A 239 -87.83 -32.16 28.86
N LEU A 240 -88.10 -30.87 29.07
CA LEU A 240 -89.42 -30.39 29.50
C LEU A 240 -90.53 -30.79 28.51
N ARG A 241 -90.25 -30.83 27.20
CA ARG A 241 -91.22 -31.32 26.19
C ARG A 241 -91.59 -32.78 26.44
N VAL A 242 -90.58 -33.63 26.67
CA VAL A 242 -90.77 -35.06 26.98
C VAL A 242 -91.45 -35.23 28.34
N GLN A 243 -91.11 -34.40 29.32
CA GLN A 243 -91.70 -34.44 30.65
C GLN A 243 -93.19 -34.09 30.62
N ALA A 244 -93.53 -32.99 29.94
CA ALA A 244 -94.89 -32.55 29.70
C ALA A 244 -95.74 -33.64 29.04
N GLU A 245 -95.23 -34.30 28.01
CA GLU A 245 -96.01 -35.31 27.27
C GLU A 245 -96.42 -36.50 28.14
N LYS A 246 -95.51 -37.08 28.94
CA LYS A 246 -95.93 -38.16 29.85
C LYS A 246 -96.74 -37.65 31.05
N LEU A 247 -96.61 -36.39 31.46
CA LEU A 247 -97.48 -35.81 32.50
C LEU A 247 -98.92 -35.63 32.01
N LYS A 248 -99.13 -35.29 30.73
CA LYS A 248 -100.46 -35.26 30.11
C LYS A 248 -101.12 -36.64 30.08
N GLN A 249 -100.32 -37.71 29.92
CA GLN A 249 -100.83 -39.09 29.95
C GLN A 249 -101.29 -39.50 31.36
N ILE A 250 -100.62 -39.01 32.42
CA ILE A 250 -100.93 -39.34 33.81
C ILE A 250 -102.03 -38.43 34.39
N GLU A 251 -102.00 -37.13 34.07
CA GLU A 251 -102.95 -36.10 34.54
C GLU A 251 -103.61 -35.38 33.34
N PRO A 252 -104.52 -36.03 32.60
CA PRO A 252 -105.13 -35.46 31.39
C PRO A 252 -105.97 -34.21 31.67
N GLU A 253 -106.53 -34.05 32.87
CA GLU A 253 -107.32 -32.87 33.26
C GLU A 253 -106.50 -31.58 33.35
N LYS A 254 -105.16 -31.65 33.48
CA LYS A 254 -104.26 -30.47 33.57
C LYS A 254 -103.43 -30.23 32.31
N SER A 255 -103.78 -30.89 31.21
CA SER A 255 -103.00 -30.87 29.96
C SER A 255 -102.78 -29.46 29.40
N GLU A 256 -103.82 -28.62 29.39
CA GLU A 256 -103.71 -27.22 28.90
C GLU A 256 -102.80 -26.35 29.78
N GLU A 257 -102.86 -26.52 31.10
CA GLU A 257 -102.00 -25.78 32.04
C GLU A 257 -100.52 -26.14 31.84
N ILE A 258 -100.23 -27.44 31.65
CA ILE A 258 -98.89 -27.96 31.39
C ILE A 258 -98.32 -27.42 30.07
N ASP A 259 -99.11 -27.41 29.00
CA ASP A 259 -98.69 -26.85 27.71
C ASP A 259 -98.48 -25.34 27.75
N THR A 260 -99.36 -24.61 28.43
CA THR A 260 -99.24 -23.15 28.56
C THR A 260 -97.93 -22.77 29.25
N LYS A 261 -97.62 -23.43 30.37
CA LYS A 261 -96.36 -23.18 31.09
C LYS A 261 -95.12 -23.58 30.30
N ARG A 262 -95.17 -24.72 29.58
CA ARG A 262 -94.07 -25.17 28.69
C ARG A 262 -93.80 -24.16 27.57
N LEU A 263 -94.85 -23.75 26.85
CA LEU A 263 -94.73 -22.82 25.73
C LEU A 263 -94.21 -21.46 26.18
N GLN A 264 -94.61 -20.96 27.35
CA GLN A 264 -94.08 -19.72 27.92
C GLN A 264 -92.56 -19.78 28.15
N VAL A 265 -92.04 -20.90 28.66
CA VAL A 265 -90.59 -21.07 28.86
C VAL A 265 -89.86 -21.20 27.52
N GLU A 266 -90.41 -21.95 26.57
CA GLU A 266 -89.83 -22.10 25.22
C GLU A 266 -89.77 -20.76 24.46
N GLU A 267 -90.83 -19.95 24.56
CA GLU A 267 -90.91 -18.64 23.93
C GLU A 267 -89.89 -17.66 24.54
N LYS A 268 -89.84 -17.54 25.88
CA LYS A 268 -88.84 -16.71 26.56
C LYS A 268 -87.42 -17.13 26.22
N PHE A 269 -87.12 -18.43 26.21
CA PHE A 269 -85.78 -18.93 25.88
C PHE A 269 -85.38 -18.58 24.44
N SER A 270 -86.32 -18.70 23.50
CA SER A 270 -86.10 -18.35 22.09
C SER A 270 -85.86 -16.86 21.88
N GLN A 271 -86.53 -15.99 22.64
CA GLN A 271 -86.35 -14.54 22.58
C GLN A 271 -84.95 -14.08 23.01
N LEU A 272 -84.22 -14.88 23.80
CA LEU A 272 -82.86 -14.55 24.28
C LEU A 272 -81.74 -14.91 23.30
N LEU A 273 -81.99 -15.77 22.31
CA LEU A 273 -80.95 -16.26 21.40
C LEU A 273 -80.37 -15.16 20.51
N LEU A 274 -81.24 -14.39 19.86
CA LEU A 274 -80.82 -13.36 18.90
C LEU A 274 -80.03 -12.21 19.56
N PRO A 275 -80.46 -11.65 20.72
CA PRO A 275 -79.66 -10.64 21.43
C PRO A 275 -78.28 -11.13 21.87
N LEU A 276 -78.15 -12.38 22.30
CA LEU A 276 -76.85 -12.97 22.68
C LEU A 276 -75.92 -13.13 21.48
N GLU A 277 -76.44 -13.55 20.34
CA GLU A 277 -75.67 -13.65 19.09
C GLU A 277 -75.20 -12.28 18.60
N GLN A 278 -76.08 -11.27 18.66
CA GLN A 278 -75.73 -9.89 18.34
C GLN A 278 -74.66 -9.34 19.30
N LYS A 279 -74.77 -9.60 20.60
CA LYS A 279 -73.75 -9.21 21.60
C LYS A 279 -72.40 -9.87 21.32
N LYS A 280 -72.39 -11.16 20.96
CA LYS A 280 -71.17 -11.88 20.56
C LYS A 280 -70.49 -11.23 19.34
N LEU A 281 -71.27 -10.89 18.32
CA LEU A 281 -70.74 -10.25 17.11
C LEU A 281 -70.10 -8.89 17.45
N ARG A 282 -70.79 -8.07 18.25
CA ARG A 282 -70.25 -6.77 18.72
C ARG A 282 -68.96 -6.94 19.53
N LEU A 283 -68.91 -7.89 20.46
CA LEU A 283 -67.70 -8.16 21.25
C LEU A 283 -66.52 -8.65 20.39
N LYS A 284 -66.79 -9.43 19.34
CA LYS A 284 -65.75 -9.82 18.37
C LYS A 284 -65.23 -8.62 17.60
N GLN A 285 -66.11 -7.77 17.06
CA GLN A 285 -65.73 -6.53 16.37
C GLN A 285 -64.91 -5.61 17.28
N GLN A 286 -65.32 -5.45 18.54
CA GLN A 286 -64.60 -4.67 19.54
C GLN A 286 -63.22 -5.26 19.85
N LYS A 287 -63.09 -6.59 19.97
CA LYS A 287 -61.79 -7.26 20.15
C LYS A 287 -60.87 -6.97 18.96
N HIS A 288 -61.37 -7.08 17.74
CA HIS A 288 -60.60 -6.79 16.54
C HIS A 288 -60.13 -5.34 16.51
N LEU A 289 -60.99 -4.38 16.87
CA LEU A 289 -60.62 -2.97 16.99
C LEU A 289 -59.48 -2.77 17.99
N HIS A 290 -59.60 -3.26 19.23
CA HIS A 290 -58.55 -3.07 20.24
C HIS A 290 -57.23 -3.76 19.86
N GLN A 291 -57.29 -4.91 19.19
CA GLN A 291 -56.10 -5.60 18.70
C GLN A 291 -55.36 -4.73 17.68
N TYR A 292 -56.06 -4.19 16.68
CA TYR A 292 -55.45 -3.30 15.68
C TYR A 292 -54.86 -2.02 16.28
N MET A 293 -55.57 -1.40 17.23
CA MET A 293 -55.03 -0.21 17.91
C MET A 293 -53.75 -0.54 18.68
N ARG A 294 -53.69 -1.71 19.31
CA ARG A 294 -52.48 -2.19 19.99
C ARG A 294 -51.35 -2.48 19.01
N ASP A 295 -51.66 -3.12 17.89
CA ASP A 295 -50.68 -3.44 16.85
C ASP A 295 -50.08 -2.16 16.26
N ILE A 296 -50.87 -1.11 16.02
CA ILE A 296 -50.36 0.22 15.62
C ILE A 296 -49.43 0.80 16.69
N GLU A 297 -49.83 0.80 17.96
CA GLU A 297 -49.02 1.34 19.05
C GLU A 297 -47.68 0.62 19.20
N ASP A 298 -47.67 -0.71 19.13
CA ASP A 298 -46.45 -1.52 19.24
C ASP A 298 -45.49 -1.21 18.09
N GLU A 299 -46.01 -1.04 16.87
CA GLU A 299 -45.19 -0.66 15.70
C GLU A 299 -44.68 0.80 15.78
N GLN A 300 -45.47 1.74 16.33
CA GLN A 300 -45.00 3.10 16.59
C GLN A 300 -43.85 3.12 17.61
N ILE A 301 -43.93 2.32 18.66
CA ILE A 301 -42.85 2.17 19.65
C ILE A 301 -41.60 1.62 18.97
N TRP A 302 -41.73 0.54 18.19
CA TRP A 302 -40.61 -0.04 17.47
C TRP A 302 -39.92 0.95 16.52
N LEU A 303 -40.68 1.72 15.73
CA LEU A 303 -40.12 2.78 14.87
C LEU A 303 -39.38 3.85 15.68
N SER A 304 -39.94 4.26 16.82
CA SER A 304 -39.32 5.27 17.68
C SER A 304 -37.98 4.79 18.26
N GLU A 305 -37.88 3.52 18.66
CA GLU A 305 -36.64 2.90 19.14
C GLU A 305 -35.58 2.88 18.04
N LYS A 306 -35.95 2.47 16.82
CA LYS A 306 -35.02 2.43 15.68
C LYS A 306 -34.56 3.83 15.25
N ARG A 307 -35.46 4.83 15.28
CA ARG A 307 -35.12 6.24 15.04
C ARG A 307 -34.10 6.74 16.08
N HIS A 308 -34.34 6.47 17.37
CA HIS A 308 -33.41 6.88 18.43
C HIS A 308 -32.04 6.22 18.30
N LEU A 309 -32.00 4.95 17.89
CA LEU A 309 -30.76 4.21 17.63
C LEU A 309 -29.96 4.85 16.48
N LEU A 310 -30.62 5.23 15.37
CA LEU A 310 -29.96 5.95 14.27
C LEU A 310 -29.39 7.30 14.71
N GLN A 311 -30.13 8.05 15.53
CA GLN A 311 -29.70 9.36 16.04
C GLN A 311 -28.49 9.24 16.97
N THR A 312 -28.52 8.29 17.91
CA THR A 312 -27.40 8.03 18.84
C THR A 312 -26.12 7.68 18.08
N TYR A 313 -26.24 6.85 17.03
CA TYR A 313 -25.10 6.51 16.21
C TYR A 313 -24.67 7.64 15.26
N ALA A 314 -25.52 8.61 14.95
CA ALA A 314 -25.13 9.78 14.16
C ALA A 314 -24.22 10.66 15.02
N ASP A 315 -24.61 10.92 16.26
CA ASP A 315 -23.82 11.72 17.21
C ASP A 315 -22.43 11.12 17.47
N LEU A 316 -22.34 9.79 17.61
CA LEU A 316 -21.07 9.06 17.76
C LEU A 316 -20.17 9.17 16.52
N ILE A 317 -20.75 9.23 15.32
CA ILE A 317 -19.98 9.36 14.08
C ILE A 317 -19.50 10.79 13.89
N PHE A 318 -20.34 11.78 14.15
CA PHE A 318 -20.00 13.15 13.78
C PHE A 318 -19.18 13.90 14.84
N HIS A 319 -19.07 13.35 16.06
CA HIS A 319 -18.33 13.99 17.15
C HIS A 319 -17.09 13.24 17.63
N ASP A 320 -16.85 12.01 17.19
CA ASP A 320 -15.65 11.28 17.57
C ASP A 320 -14.47 11.70 16.68
N LYS A 321 -13.50 12.42 17.26
CA LYS A 321 -12.29 12.90 16.56
C LYS A 321 -11.30 11.76 16.24
N GLN A 322 -11.54 10.53 16.68
CA GLN A 322 -10.65 9.37 16.49
C GLN A 322 -11.29 8.30 15.60
N GLN A 323 -11.90 8.70 14.49
CA GLN A 323 -12.38 7.72 13.51
C GLN A 323 -11.23 7.05 12.79
N THR A 324 -11.19 5.73 12.87
CA THR A 324 -10.31 4.88 12.06
C THR A 324 -11.12 4.26 10.94
N LEU A 325 -10.45 3.90 9.84
CA LEU A 325 -11.07 3.17 8.73
C LEU A 325 -11.84 1.93 9.21
N MET A 326 -11.27 1.19 10.17
CA MET A 326 -11.90 0.02 10.79
C MET A 326 -13.20 0.36 11.52
N ASN A 327 -13.25 1.48 12.24
CA ASN A 327 -14.47 1.93 12.94
C ASN A 327 -15.58 2.26 11.94
N ILE A 328 -15.26 2.94 10.85
CA ILE A 328 -16.24 3.30 9.81
C ILE A 328 -16.74 2.05 9.09
N GLN A 329 -15.86 1.10 8.75
CA GLN A 329 -16.25 -0.19 8.17
C GLN A 329 -17.18 -1.00 9.08
N LEU A 330 -16.90 -0.99 10.40
CA LEU A 330 -17.79 -1.62 11.38
C LEU A 330 -19.18 -0.95 11.39
N LEU A 331 -19.21 0.38 11.38
CA LEU A 331 -20.45 1.15 11.36
C LEU A 331 -21.25 0.93 10.07
N LYS A 332 -20.59 0.80 8.92
CA LYS A 332 -21.21 0.43 7.64
C LYS A 332 -21.88 -0.94 7.71
N ARG A 333 -21.20 -1.95 8.25
CA ARG A 333 -21.79 -3.29 8.47
C ARG A 333 -22.99 -3.26 9.42
N LYS A 334 -22.92 -2.48 10.51
CA LYS A 334 -24.05 -2.29 11.42
C LYS A 334 -25.23 -1.60 10.72
N ASN A 335 -24.96 -0.61 9.86
CA ASN A 335 -25.98 0.07 9.07
C ASN A 335 -26.67 -0.86 8.08
N GLU A 336 -25.92 -1.75 7.42
CA GLU A 336 -26.48 -2.77 6.53
C GLU A 336 -27.35 -3.79 7.25
N SER A 337 -26.93 -4.23 8.44
CA SER A 337 -27.75 -5.13 9.29
C SER A 337 -29.06 -4.46 9.68
N LEU A 338 -28.99 -3.20 10.12
CA LEU A 338 -30.16 -2.43 10.52
C LEU A 338 -31.10 -2.14 9.34
N LEU A 339 -30.55 -1.85 8.15
CA LEU A 339 -31.35 -1.68 6.93
C LEU A 339 -32.14 -2.94 6.60
N LYS A 340 -31.49 -4.12 6.67
CA LYS A 340 -32.18 -5.41 6.47
C LYS A 340 -33.26 -5.67 7.52
N GLU A 341 -33.00 -5.33 8.79
CA GLU A 341 -34.03 -5.41 9.83
C GLU A 341 -35.24 -4.55 9.47
N ILE A 342 -35.02 -3.31 9.04
CA ILE A 342 -36.10 -2.38 8.66
C ILE A 342 -36.88 -2.89 7.44
N GLU A 343 -36.18 -3.33 6.39
CA GLU A 343 -36.80 -3.88 5.18
C GLU A 343 -37.59 -5.17 5.44
N ASN A 344 -37.11 -6.04 6.33
CA ASN A 344 -37.83 -7.26 6.70
C ASN A 344 -39.13 -6.95 7.47
N HIS A 345 -39.15 -5.86 8.24
CA HIS A 345 -40.35 -5.41 8.96
C HIS A 345 -41.41 -4.75 8.05
N GLU A 346 -41.06 -4.40 6.81
CA GLU A 346 -41.94 -3.75 5.82
C GLU A 346 -43.20 -4.57 5.53
N GLN A 347 -43.08 -5.89 5.35
CA GLN A 347 -44.21 -6.76 5.03
C GLN A 347 -45.27 -6.77 6.14
N ARG A 348 -44.83 -6.76 7.40
CA ARG A 348 -45.73 -6.74 8.56
C ARG A 348 -46.40 -5.38 8.73
N LEU A 349 -45.64 -4.30 8.58
CA LEU A 349 -46.12 -2.93 8.72
C LEU A 349 -47.12 -2.54 7.62
N LEU A 350 -46.79 -2.83 6.37
CA LEU A 350 -47.56 -2.29 5.24
C LEU A 350 -48.63 -3.25 4.73
N GLU A 351 -48.39 -4.56 4.61
CA GLU A 351 -49.42 -5.45 4.02
C GLU A 351 -50.50 -5.84 5.04
N HIS A 352 -50.08 -6.20 6.25
CA HIS A 352 -51.01 -6.66 7.28
C HIS A 352 -51.88 -5.50 7.81
N LEU A 353 -51.28 -4.40 8.26
CA LEU A 353 -52.05 -3.29 8.84
C LEU A 353 -52.94 -2.57 7.83
N ASN A 354 -52.55 -2.46 6.54
CA ASN A 354 -53.44 -1.93 5.51
C ASN A 354 -54.69 -2.81 5.30
N SER A 355 -54.51 -4.13 5.27
CA SER A 355 -55.63 -5.06 5.12
C SER A 355 -56.57 -5.03 6.34
N GLU A 356 -56.01 -4.95 7.55
CA GLU A 356 -56.77 -4.86 8.79
C GLU A 356 -57.48 -3.50 8.93
N CYS A 357 -56.85 -2.39 8.54
CA CYS A 357 -57.47 -1.07 8.49
C CYS A 357 -58.70 -1.04 7.57
N THR A 358 -58.59 -1.69 6.40
CA THR A 358 -59.71 -1.80 5.45
C THR A 358 -60.88 -2.55 6.08
N ARG A 359 -60.60 -3.66 6.78
CA ARG A 359 -61.62 -4.47 7.45
C ARG A 359 -62.28 -3.72 8.61
N ILE A 360 -61.51 -3.08 9.48
CA ILE A 360 -62.02 -2.35 10.64
C ILE A 360 -62.80 -1.11 10.23
N SER A 361 -62.42 -0.46 9.13
CA SER A 361 -63.18 0.66 8.56
C SER A 361 -64.57 0.25 8.07
N GLN A 362 -64.75 -1.01 7.65
CA GLN A 362 -66.08 -1.54 7.31
C GLN A 362 -66.94 -1.77 8.57
N ASP A 363 -66.33 -2.27 9.65
CA ASP A 363 -67.01 -2.50 10.93
C ASP A 363 -67.35 -1.19 11.67
N TYR A 364 -66.54 -0.13 11.50
CA TYR A 364 -66.71 1.18 12.16
C TYR A 364 -66.57 2.36 11.18
N PRO A 365 -67.56 2.61 10.30
CA PRO A 365 -67.45 3.62 9.24
C PRO A 365 -67.25 5.06 9.73
N THR A 366 -67.81 5.42 10.89
CA THR A 366 -67.70 6.77 11.46
C THR A 366 -66.30 7.10 12.00
N ARG A 367 -65.43 6.09 12.17
CA ARG A 367 -64.03 6.23 12.63
C ARG A 367 -63.01 5.82 11.58
N ALA A 368 -63.45 5.52 10.35
CA ALA A 368 -62.57 5.09 9.27
C ALA A 368 -61.45 6.11 9.00
N ASP A 369 -61.78 7.40 9.01
CA ASP A 369 -60.81 8.49 8.82
C ASP A 369 -59.73 8.49 9.91
N GLU A 370 -60.09 8.23 11.18
CA GLU A 370 -59.14 8.15 12.29
C GLU A 370 -58.14 7.00 12.10
N PHE A 371 -58.61 5.83 11.65
CA PHE A 371 -57.75 4.67 11.42
C PHE A 371 -56.82 4.87 10.24
N GLN A 372 -57.32 5.49 9.15
CA GLN A 372 -56.53 5.83 7.98
C GLN A 372 -55.46 6.87 8.32
N GLU A 373 -55.80 7.90 9.10
CA GLU A 373 -54.83 8.93 9.52
C GLU A 373 -53.68 8.32 10.34
N ARG A 374 -53.98 7.46 11.32
CA ARG A 374 -52.95 6.79 12.14
C ARG A 374 -52.06 5.87 11.32
N LEU A 375 -52.64 5.14 10.36
CA LEU A 375 -51.89 4.27 9.46
C LEU A 375 -51.00 5.08 8.50
N GLN A 376 -51.50 6.20 8.00
CA GLN A 376 -50.73 7.13 7.18
C GLN A 376 -49.55 7.70 7.97
N GLN A 377 -49.75 8.14 9.21
CA GLN A 377 -48.66 8.61 10.07
C GLN A 377 -47.59 7.53 10.30
N LEU A 378 -48.00 6.26 10.50
CA LEU A 378 -47.07 5.14 10.64
C LEU A 378 -46.27 4.91 9.35
N SER A 379 -46.95 4.94 8.20
CA SER A 379 -46.34 4.81 6.87
C SER A 379 -45.33 5.93 6.60
N ASP A 380 -45.70 7.18 6.88
CA ASP A 380 -44.83 8.35 6.68
C ASP A 380 -43.58 8.28 7.58
N ASN A 381 -43.75 7.89 8.85
CA ASN A 381 -42.62 7.68 9.78
C ASN A 381 -41.69 6.55 9.31
N TYR A 382 -42.23 5.47 8.74
CA TYR A 382 -41.43 4.38 8.19
C TYR A 382 -40.64 4.84 6.96
N ILE A 383 -41.27 5.59 6.05
CA ILE A 383 -40.60 6.15 4.87
C ILE A 383 -39.46 7.09 5.31
N GLU A 384 -39.71 7.98 6.26
CA GLU A 384 -38.68 8.87 6.81
C GLU A 384 -37.51 8.09 7.44
N LEU A 385 -37.81 7.03 8.20
CA LEU A 385 -36.78 6.16 8.79
C LEU A 385 -35.92 5.49 7.71
N LYS A 386 -36.58 4.97 6.65
CA LYS A 386 -35.94 4.30 5.52
C LYS A 386 -35.05 5.25 4.71
N GLU A 387 -35.49 6.49 4.49
CA GLU A 387 -34.66 7.51 3.84
C GLU A 387 -33.48 7.93 4.74
N THR A 388 -33.71 8.12 6.04
CA THR A 388 -32.64 8.48 6.99
C THR A 388 -31.51 7.44 7.03
N ILE A 389 -31.84 6.14 7.06
CA ILE A 389 -30.82 5.07 7.07
C ILE A 389 -30.08 4.93 5.72
N LYS A 390 -30.74 5.27 4.60
CA LYS A 390 -30.10 5.33 3.28
C LYS A 390 -29.13 6.51 3.18
N THR A 391 -29.55 7.71 3.57
CA THR A 391 -28.66 8.89 3.62
C THR A 391 -27.45 8.62 4.51
N ARG A 392 -27.66 7.98 5.66
CA ARG A 392 -26.56 7.55 6.54
C ARG A 392 -25.62 6.54 5.87
N ARG A 393 -26.12 5.65 5.02
CA ARG A 393 -25.29 4.72 4.23
C ARG A 393 -24.39 5.47 3.26
N GLU A 394 -24.95 6.42 2.52
CA GLU A 394 -24.20 7.26 1.57
C GLU A 394 -23.10 8.06 2.28
N HIS A 395 -23.41 8.62 3.45
CA HIS A 395 -22.43 9.31 4.30
C HIS A 395 -21.31 8.39 4.76
N LEU A 396 -21.63 7.19 5.23
CA LEU A 396 -20.64 6.19 5.67
C LEU A 396 -19.75 5.71 4.52
N GLU A 397 -20.29 5.59 3.32
CA GLU A 397 -19.54 5.20 2.13
C GLU A 397 -18.56 6.29 1.70
N LEU A 398 -18.98 7.55 1.72
CA LEU A 398 -18.10 8.69 1.47
C LEU A 398 -16.99 8.79 2.53
N LEU A 399 -17.34 8.66 3.82
CA LEU A 399 -16.35 8.68 4.91
C LEU A 399 -15.37 7.50 4.81
N GLU A 400 -15.81 6.31 4.42
CA GLU A 400 -14.92 5.18 4.17
C GLU A 400 -13.91 5.51 3.06
N ASN A 401 -14.37 6.08 1.94
CA ASN A 401 -13.50 6.47 0.84
C ASN A 401 -12.46 7.53 1.26
N ILE A 402 -12.86 8.50 2.09
CA ILE A 402 -11.95 9.52 2.64
C ILE A 402 -10.90 8.89 3.54
N HIS A 403 -11.29 8.00 4.46
CA HIS A 403 -10.35 7.34 5.36
C HIS A 403 -9.44 6.35 4.64
N GLN A 404 -9.92 5.70 3.57
CA GLN A 404 -9.07 4.91 2.69
C GLN A 404 -8.03 5.80 1.99
N TYR A 405 -8.43 6.97 1.49
CA TYR A 405 -7.48 7.93 0.93
C TYR A 405 -6.43 8.38 1.95
N TYR A 406 -6.80 8.65 3.21
CA TYR A 406 -5.82 8.98 4.24
C TYR A 406 -4.85 7.85 4.55
N TYR A 407 -5.30 6.60 4.46
CA TYR A 407 -4.45 5.42 4.59
C TYR A 407 -3.45 5.34 3.44
N ASP A 408 -3.93 5.37 2.20
CA ASP A 408 -3.10 5.31 0.99
C ASP A 408 -2.08 6.46 0.94
N LEU A 409 -2.50 7.67 1.33
CA LEU A 409 -1.63 8.84 1.43
C LEU A 409 -0.54 8.65 2.49
N SER A 410 -0.85 8.02 3.62
CA SER A 410 0.16 7.76 4.67
C SER A 410 1.16 6.70 4.24
N GLU A 411 0.76 5.71 3.43
CA GLU A 411 1.69 4.76 2.80
C GLU A 411 2.60 5.48 1.80
N ALA A 412 2.07 6.43 1.02
CA ALA A 412 2.86 7.24 0.11
C ALA A 412 3.86 8.15 0.84
N GLU A 413 3.44 8.82 1.91
CA GLU A 413 4.35 9.61 2.76
C GLU A 413 5.47 8.76 3.37
N ALA A 414 5.15 7.55 3.84
CA ALA A 414 6.15 6.62 4.39
C ALA A 414 7.16 6.18 3.32
N TRP A 415 6.68 5.86 2.11
CA TRP A 415 7.55 5.48 1.00
C TRP A 415 8.49 6.63 0.60
N LEU A 416 7.97 7.86 0.50
CA LEU A 416 8.78 9.04 0.18
C LEU A 416 9.85 9.30 1.26
N GLY A 417 9.48 9.19 2.55
CA GLY A 417 10.43 9.34 3.65
C GLY A 417 11.51 8.26 3.66
N GLU A 418 11.18 7.03 3.28
CA GLU A 418 12.18 5.96 3.13
C GLU A 418 13.16 6.26 1.99
N GLN A 419 12.67 6.74 0.84
CA GLN A 419 13.54 7.14 -0.28
C GLN A 419 14.43 8.34 0.08
N GLU A 420 13.88 9.32 0.79
CA GLU A 420 14.64 10.46 1.31
C GLU A 420 15.79 9.99 2.22
N LEU A 421 15.52 9.05 3.12
CA LEU A 421 16.54 8.48 4.00
C LEU A 421 17.68 7.80 3.22
N TYR A 422 17.37 7.03 2.18
CA TYR A 422 18.39 6.43 1.32
C TYR A 422 19.22 7.51 0.61
N MET A 423 18.57 8.60 0.18
CA MET A 423 19.22 9.72 -0.50
C MET A 423 20.15 10.54 0.40
N MET A 424 19.89 10.58 1.72
CA MET A 424 20.73 11.30 2.69
C MET A 424 22.13 10.68 2.89
N SER A 425 22.36 9.44 2.46
CA SER A 425 23.69 8.83 2.52
C SER A 425 24.65 9.49 1.52
N GLU A 426 25.71 10.13 2.02
CA GLU A 426 26.76 10.74 1.19
C GLU A 426 27.73 9.67 0.65
N GLU A 427 27.28 8.92 -0.35
CA GLU A 427 28.16 8.01 -1.09
C GLU A 427 28.97 8.77 -2.14
N ARG A 428 30.20 9.16 -1.80
CA ARG A 428 31.18 9.71 -2.74
C ARG A 428 32.02 8.60 -3.36
N GLY A 429 32.12 8.57 -4.69
CA GLY A 429 33.03 7.67 -5.39
C GLY A 429 34.48 7.93 -4.99
N LYS A 430 35.29 6.86 -4.92
CA LYS A 430 36.72 6.94 -4.58
C LYS A 430 37.62 7.12 -5.81
N ASP A 431 37.08 6.81 -6.97
CA ASP A 431 37.73 6.83 -8.27
C ASP A 431 36.69 7.05 -9.39
N GLU A 432 37.15 7.21 -10.64
CA GLU A 432 36.27 7.43 -11.78
C GLU A 432 35.24 6.29 -11.96
N LEU A 433 35.67 5.03 -11.82
CA LEU A 433 34.84 3.83 -12.03
C LEU A 433 33.75 3.67 -10.96
N SER A 434 34.08 3.86 -9.67
CA SER A 434 33.09 3.81 -8.59
C SER A 434 32.10 4.96 -8.71
N THR A 435 32.55 6.16 -9.08
CA THR A 435 31.67 7.31 -9.32
C THR A 435 30.69 7.03 -10.47
N GLN A 436 31.16 6.47 -11.59
CA GLN A 436 30.27 6.03 -12.68
C GLN A 436 29.25 4.97 -12.23
N THR A 437 29.65 4.07 -11.34
CA THR A 437 28.75 3.05 -10.79
C THR A 437 27.66 3.67 -9.90
N PHE A 438 28.02 4.64 -9.05
CA PHE A 438 27.06 5.40 -8.24
C PHE A 438 26.11 6.23 -9.09
N ILE A 439 26.58 6.81 -10.18
CA ILE A 439 25.73 7.50 -11.17
C ILE A 439 24.68 6.55 -11.75
N ARG A 440 25.06 5.33 -12.15
CA ARG A 440 24.09 4.34 -12.67
C ARG A 440 23.06 3.91 -11.61
N LYS A 441 23.49 3.76 -10.36
CA LYS A 441 22.57 3.50 -9.23
C LYS A 441 21.61 4.67 -9.03
N GLN A 442 22.11 5.91 -9.06
CA GLN A 442 21.30 7.12 -8.95
C GLN A 442 20.27 7.23 -10.08
N GLN A 443 20.64 6.93 -11.32
CA GLN A 443 19.70 6.89 -12.46
C GLN A 443 18.57 5.88 -12.26
N THR A 444 18.87 4.73 -11.66
CA THR A 444 17.85 3.72 -11.34
C THR A 444 16.90 4.22 -10.26
N MET A 445 17.43 4.94 -9.27
CA MET A 445 16.63 5.58 -8.22
C MET A 445 15.75 6.72 -8.77
N GLU A 446 16.31 7.58 -9.62
CA GLU A 446 15.59 8.64 -10.34
C GLU A 446 14.40 8.08 -11.12
N GLN A 447 14.61 6.99 -11.86
CA GLN A 447 13.54 6.32 -12.58
C GLN A 447 12.46 5.80 -11.63
N THR A 448 12.84 5.29 -10.46
CA THR A 448 11.90 4.80 -9.45
C THR A 448 11.04 5.94 -8.89
N ILE A 449 11.64 7.10 -8.61
CA ILE A 449 10.94 8.32 -8.15
C ILE A 449 10.03 8.89 -9.24
N GLU A 450 10.48 8.88 -10.49
CA GLU A 450 9.68 9.37 -11.61
C GLU A 450 8.48 8.45 -11.88
N ASN A 451 8.67 7.13 -11.82
CA ASN A 451 7.58 6.16 -11.95
C ASN A 451 6.53 6.32 -10.82
N TYR A 452 6.95 6.73 -9.62
CA TYR A 452 6.03 6.96 -8.51
C TYR A 452 5.13 8.19 -8.71
N SER A 453 5.47 9.09 -9.64
CA SER A 453 4.64 10.26 -9.96
C SER A 453 3.24 9.91 -10.43
N ASP A 454 3.07 8.77 -11.10
CA ASP A 454 1.76 8.30 -11.56
C ASP A 454 0.82 7.99 -10.38
N ILE A 455 1.35 7.34 -9.33
CA ILE A 455 0.60 7.05 -8.09
C ILE A 455 0.21 8.34 -7.38
N LEU A 456 1.12 9.32 -7.31
CA LEU A 456 0.83 10.62 -6.71
C LEU A 456 -0.23 11.39 -7.48
N ARG A 457 -0.22 11.30 -8.82
CA ARG A 457 -1.26 11.90 -9.66
C ARG A 457 -2.62 11.24 -9.42
N GLU A 458 -2.68 9.92 -9.35
CA GLU A 458 -3.91 9.19 -9.02
C GLU A 458 -4.46 9.59 -7.64
N LEU A 459 -3.60 9.71 -6.63
CA LEU A 459 -3.98 10.21 -5.30
C LEU A 459 -4.49 11.65 -5.35
N GLY A 460 -3.82 12.53 -6.11
CA GLY A 460 -4.24 13.91 -6.29
C GLY A 460 -5.59 14.05 -7.02
N ASP A 461 -5.86 13.20 -8.02
CA ASP A 461 -7.14 13.20 -8.72
C ASP A 461 -8.26 12.59 -7.85
N ARG A 462 -7.94 11.56 -7.06
CA ARG A 462 -8.86 11.04 -6.03
C ARG A 462 -9.19 12.10 -4.98
N ALA A 463 -8.22 12.88 -4.52
CA ALA A 463 -8.44 13.98 -3.58
C ALA A 463 -9.44 15.01 -4.12
N LYS A 464 -9.28 15.42 -5.39
CA LYS A 464 -10.23 16.35 -6.06
C LYS A 464 -11.64 15.76 -6.17
N SER A 465 -11.75 14.48 -6.56
CA SER A 465 -13.04 13.78 -6.62
C SER A 465 -13.71 13.73 -5.26
N LEU A 466 -12.98 13.36 -4.20
CA LEU A 466 -13.51 13.29 -2.84
C LEU A 466 -13.98 14.65 -2.33
N ILE A 467 -13.27 15.73 -2.66
CA ILE A 467 -13.70 17.10 -2.36
C ILE A 467 -15.02 17.41 -3.06
N GLN A 468 -15.14 17.08 -4.35
CA GLN A 468 -16.38 17.28 -5.10
C GLN A 468 -17.55 16.47 -4.52
N ASP A 469 -17.31 15.21 -4.16
CA ASP A 469 -18.30 14.33 -3.55
C ASP A 469 -18.73 14.84 -2.16
N LEU A 470 -17.79 15.36 -1.37
CA LEU A 470 -18.06 16.03 -0.09
C LEU A 470 -18.93 17.26 -0.25
N GLU A 471 -18.66 18.12 -1.24
CA GLU A 471 -19.45 19.32 -1.50
C GLU A 471 -20.90 19.02 -1.94
N GLN A 472 -21.11 17.89 -2.64
CA GLN A 472 -22.43 17.45 -3.10
C GLN A 472 -23.19 16.62 -2.04
N SER A 473 -22.52 16.18 -0.98
CA SER A 473 -23.11 15.36 0.07
C SER A 473 -24.06 16.15 0.97
N SER A 474 -24.99 15.44 1.62
CA SER A 474 -25.90 16.00 2.64
C SER A 474 -25.30 16.00 4.06
N LEU A 475 -23.96 15.96 4.18
CA LEU A 475 -23.25 16.01 5.46
C LEU A 475 -23.32 17.40 6.10
N SER A 476 -23.05 17.49 7.40
CA SER A 476 -22.95 18.78 8.11
C SER A 476 -21.84 19.64 7.52
N ARG A 477 -22.09 20.95 7.40
CA ARG A 477 -21.15 21.91 6.81
C ARG A 477 -19.81 21.95 7.55
N ASP A 478 -19.82 21.79 8.87
CA ASP A 478 -18.60 21.79 9.68
C ASP A 478 -17.70 20.60 9.31
N LEU A 479 -18.28 19.41 9.16
CA LEU A 479 -17.54 18.20 8.80
C LEU A 479 -17.01 18.24 7.37
N ILE A 480 -17.79 18.82 6.44
CA ILE A 480 -17.35 19.06 5.06
C ILE A 480 -16.12 19.97 5.06
N ASN A 481 -16.19 21.10 5.77
CA ASN A 481 -15.08 22.05 5.85
C ASN A 481 -13.83 21.42 6.49
N GLU A 482 -13.99 20.67 7.60
CA GLU A 482 -12.88 20.01 8.29
C GLU A 482 -12.16 18.98 7.39
N ASN A 483 -12.91 18.10 6.71
CA ASN A 483 -12.31 17.13 5.79
C ASN A 483 -11.72 17.80 4.56
N HIS A 484 -12.36 18.85 4.04
CA HIS A 484 -11.83 19.62 2.92
C HIS A 484 -10.47 20.25 3.27
N GLU A 485 -10.35 20.88 4.44
CA GLU A 485 -9.08 21.43 4.92
C GLU A 485 -8.03 20.35 5.14
N LEU A 486 -8.41 19.22 5.73
CA LEU A 486 -7.49 18.13 6.03
C LEU A 486 -6.96 17.43 4.77
N ILE A 487 -7.83 17.11 3.81
CA ILE A 487 -7.45 16.54 2.50
C ILE A 487 -6.47 17.47 1.80
N ASN A 488 -6.80 18.76 1.68
CA ASN A 488 -5.92 19.72 1.01
C ASN A 488 -4.57 19.88 1.72
N LYS A 489 -4.58 19.95 3.06
CA LYS A 489 -3.35 20.07 3.86
C LYS A 489 -2.44 18.86 3.66
N ARG A 490 -2.98 17.64 3.73
CA ARG A 490 -2.19 16.41 3.57
C ARG A 490 -1.72 16.22 2.13
N GLN A 491 -2.57 16.49 1.13
CA GLN A 491 -2.15 16.47 -0.27
C GLN A 491 -1.00 17.45 -0.53
N THR A 492 -1.12 18.69 -0.03
CA THR A 492 -0.05 19.70 -0.15
C THR A 492 1.25 19.26 0.54
N GLN A 493 1.15 18.57 1.67
CA GLN A 493 2.32 18.03 2.37
C GLN A 493 2.99 16.92 1.55
N LEU A 494 2.21 16.00 0.98
CA LEU A 494 2.70 14.94 0.10
C LEU A 494 3.40 15.53 -1.13
N ASP A 495 2.78 16.52 -1.79
CA ASP A 495 3.34 17.19 -2.96
C ASP A 495 4.69 17.88 -2.63
N LYS A 496 4.80 18.48 -1.44
CA LYS A 496 6.06 19.09 -0.96
C LYS A 496 7.15 18.05 -0.71
N LEU A 497 6.81 16.92 -0.08
CA LEU A 497 7.77 15.82 0.17
C LEU A 497 8.29 15.24 -1.15
N TYR A 498 7.41 15.08 -2.13
CA TYR A 498 7.83 14.61 -3.46
C TYR A 498 8.73 15.62 -4.16
N ALA A 499 8.39 16.91 -4.11
CA ALA A 499 9.21 17.97 -4.69
C ALA A 499 10.60 18.03 -4.02
N SER A 500 10.67 17.98 -2.69
CA SER A 500 11.95 17.99 -1.97
C SER A 500 12.81 16.75 -2.29
N LEU A 501 12.18 15.57 -2.41
CA LEU A 501 12.89 14.35 -2.81
C LEU A 501 13.44 14.46 -4.23
N LYS A 502 12.68 15.05 -5.16
CA LYS A 502 13.13 15.27 -6.55
C LYS A 502 14.29 16.25 -6.61
N ASP A 503 14.23 17.34 -5.85
CA ASP A 503 15.31 18.32 -5.74
C ASP A 503 16.58 17.67 -5.15
N LEU A 504 16.45 16.89 -4.08
CA LEU A 504 17.54 16.13 -3.48
C LEU A 504 18.16 15.13 -4.46
N SER A 505 17.33 14.46 -5.26
CA SER A 505 17.78 13.54 -6.31
C SER A 505 18.62 14.24 -7.37
N VAL A 506 18.16 15.41 -7.84
CA VAL A 506 18.88 16.24 -8.83
C VAL A 506 20.18 16.77 -8.25
N GLU A 507 20.17 17.24 -7.01
CA GLU A 507 21.37 17.75 -6.33
C GLU A 507 22.41 16.63 -6.15
N ARG A 508 22.00 15.44 -5.70
CA ARG A 508 22.91 14.28 -5.57
C ARG A 508 23.49 13.87 -6.92
N ARG A 509 22.70 13.90 -7.99
CA ARG A 509 23.16 13.62 -9.36
C ARG A 509 24.20 14.63 -9.82
N GLN A 510 23.97 15.92 -9.59
CA GLN A 510 24.92 16.99 -9.92
C GLN A 510 26.24 16.83 -9.17
N ARG A 511 26.20 16.59 -7.85
CA ARG A 511 27.40 16.33 -7.03
C ARG A 511 28.21 15.12 -7.53
N LEU A 512 27.54 14.05 -7.97
CA LEU A 512 28.19 12.88 -8.55
C LEU A 512 28.82 13.18 -9.93
N ASP A 513 28.15 13.94 -10.79
CA ASP A 513 28.71 14.37 -12.08
C ASP A 513 29.91 15.30 -11.91
N GLU A 514 29.87 16.19 -10.92
CA GLU A 514 30.99 17.04 -10.50
C GLU A 514 32.19 16.21 -10.02
N THR A 515 31.94 15.25 -9.14
CA THR A 515 32.98 14.31 -8.67
C THR A 515 33.60 13.54 -9.84
N LEU A 516 32.78 13.12 -10.83
CA LEU A 516 33.27 12.43 -12.02
C LEU A 516 34.15 13.33 -12.88
N LYS A 517 33.75 14.60 -13.08
CA LYS A 517 34.54 15.60 -13.81
C LYS A 517 35.87 15.85 -13.11
N LEU A 518 35.90 15.91 -11.78
CA LEU A 518 37.14 16.05 -11.00
C LEU A 518 38.09 14.87 -11.25
N TYR A 519 37.63 13.62 -11.20
CA TYR A 519 38.50 12.47 -11.48
C TYR A 519 39.03 12.45 -12.92
N ARG A 520 38.23 12.90 -13.89
CA ARG A 520 38.71 13.07 -15.28
C ARG A 520 39.76 14.15 -15.37
N LEU A 521 39.56 15.28 -14.69
CA LEU A 521 40.54 16.35 -14.62
C LEU A 521 41.86 15.86 -14.03
N HIS A 522 41.84 15.13 -12.90
CA HIS A 522 43.05 14.56 -12.32
C HIS A 522 43.84 13.72 -13.33
N ARG A 523 43.17 12.85 -14.09
CA ARG A 523 43.83 12.07 -15.15
C ARG A 523 44.44 12.95 -16.24
N GLU A 524 43.72 13.96 -16.72
CA GLU A 524 44.23 14.89 -17.74
C GLU A 524 45.44 15.71 -17.23
N ILE A 525 45.43 16.09 -15.95
CA ILE A 525 46.56 16.77 -15.28
C ILE A 525 47.75 15.81 -15.18
N ASP A 526 47.57 14.59 -14.66
CA ASP A 526 48.63 13.58 -14.56
C ASP A 526 49.27 13.30 -15.94
N ASP A 527 48.45 13.17 -16.99
CA ASP A 527 48.90 12.97 -18.37
C ASP A 527 49.63 14.20 -18.95
N LEU A 528 49.36 15.40 -18.44
CA LEU A 528 50.03 16.63 -18.85
C LEU A 528 51.32 16.83 -18.07
N GLU A 529 51.34 16.58 -16.76
CA GLU A 529 52.54 16.60 -15.92
C GLU A 529 53.59 15.62 -16.42
N GLN A 530 53.19 14.39 -16.77
CA GLN A 530 54.11 13.41 -17.37
C GLN A 530 54.68 13.93 -18.70
N TRP A 531 53.85 14.55 -19.54
CA TRP A 531 54.30 15.13 -20.80
C TRP A 531 55.25 16.31 -20.58
N ILE A 532 55.01 17.17 -19.59
CA ILE A 532 55.93 18.25 -19.20
C ILE A 532 57.27 17.64 -18.79
N SER A 533 57.27 16.64 -17.92
CA SER A 533 58.50 15.97 -17.47
C SER A 533 59.31 15.36 -18.62
N ASP A 534 58.64 14.74 -19.60
CA ASP A 534 59.30 14.20 -20.79
C ASP A 534 59.95 15.31 -21.65
N ARG A 535 59.34 16.50 -21.71
CA ARG A 535 59.87 17.66 -22.44
C ARG A 535 60.99 18.36 -21.68
N GLU A 536 60.92 18.43 -20.35
CA GLU A 536 61.99 18.96 -19.48
C GLU A 536 63.29 18.19 -19.69
N LEU A 537 63.21 16.86 -19.85
CA LEU A 537 64.38 16.02 -20.12
C LEU A 537 65.12 16.41 -21.41
N ILE A 538 64.38 16.84 -22.43
CA ILE A 538 64.95 17.32 -23.70
C ILE A 538 65.50 18.75 -23.53
N ALA A 539 64.75 19.63 -22.87
CA ALA A 539 65.15 21.01 -22.60
C ALA A 539 66.43 21.09 -21.74
N GLY A 540 66.60 20.18 -20.79
CA GLY A 540 67.77 20.07 -19.91
C GLY A 540 69.04 19.50 -20.57
N SER A 541 69.06 19.24 -21.87
CA SER A 541 70.27 18.78 -22.57
C SER A 541 71.39 19.83 -22.55
N HIS A 542 72.63 19.41 -22.30
CA HIS A 542 73.79 20.30 -22.19
C HIS A 542 74.65 20.35 -23.48
N GLU A 543 74.24 19.67 -24.56
CA GLU A 543 75.06 19.53 -25.78
C GLU A 543 75.13 20.82 -26.60
N LEU A 544 76.25 21.55 -26.60
CA LEU A 544 76.33 22.84 -27.31
C LEU A 544 76.87 22.75 -28.75
N GLY A 545 77.01 21.54 -29.29
CA GLY A 545 77.60 21.20 -30.59
C GLY A 545 79.11 21.46 -30.72
N GLN A 546 79.73 20.80 -31.70
CA GLN A 546 81.20 20.68 -31.80
C GLN A 546 81.80 21.60 -32.87
N ASP A 547 81.05 21.86 -33.94
CA ASP A 547 81.40 22.72 -35.07
C ASP A 547 80.17 23.53 -35.53
N PHE A 548 80.37 24.42 -36.49
CA PHE A 548 79.33 25.35 -36.94
C PHE A 548 78.11 24.63 -37.52
N GLU A 549 78.31 23.59 -38.33
CA GLU A 549 77.25 22.80 -38.95
C GLU A 549 76.44 22.04 -37.89
N HIS A 550 77.10 21.40 -36.92
CA HIS A 550 76.45 20.68 -35.84
C HIS A 550 75.63 21.63 -34.95
N VAL A 551 76.20 22.77 -34.54
CA VAL A 551 75.46 23.74 -33.72
C VAL A 551 74.27 24.33 -34.48
N SER A 552 74.42 24.63 -35.76
CA SER A 552 73.31 25.12 -36.59
C SER A 552 72.17 24.11 -36.63
N MET A 553 72.49 22.83 -36.86
CA MET A 553 71.50 21.74 -36.86
C MET A 553 70.82 21.55 -35.50
N LEU A 554 71.57 21.63 -34.39
CA LEU A 554 71.02 21.56 -33.04
C LEU A 554 70.10 22.75 -32.74
N LEU A 555 70.52 23.97 -33.10
CA LEU A 555 69.73 25.19 -32.89
C LEU A 555 68.41 25.15 -33.68
N ASP A 556 68.46 24.77 -34.96
CA ASP A 556 67.26 24.67 -35.81
C ASP A 556 66.29 23.61 -35.28
N ARG A 557 66.80 22.43 -34.91
CA ARG A 557 65.97 21.36 -34.33
C ARG A 557 65.38 21.77 -32.99
N PHE A 558 66.16 22.40 -32.12
CA PHE A 558 65.69 22.82 -30.81
C PHE A 558 64.70 23.98 -30.89
N ALA A 559 64.87 24.91 -31.84
CA ALA A 559 63.89 25.96 -32.11
C ALA A 559 62.55 25.39 -32.59
N ALA A 560 62.57 24.38 -33.46
CA ALA A 560 61.35 23.68 -33.87
C ALA A 560 60.69 22.95 -32.69
N PHE A 561 61.48 22.28 -31.85
CA PHE A 561 61.00 21.64 -30.62
C PHE A 561 60.36 22.65 -29.65
N ALA A 562 60.99 23.81 -29.45
CA ALA A 562 60.47 24.87 -28.58
C ALA A 562 59.11 25.36 -29.07
N GLN A 563 58.99 25.66 -30.37
CA GLN A 563 57.74 26.10 -30.98
C GLN A 563 56.63 25.04 -30.87
N GLU A 564 56.95 23.78 -31.14
CA GLU A 564 55.98 22.67 -30.99
C GLU A 564 55.51 22.51 -29.54
N THR A 565 56.45 22.59 -28.59
CA THR A 565 56.16 22.44 -27.15
C THR A 565 55.32 23.60 -26.63
N GLU A 566 55.60 24.82 -27.07
CA GLU A 566 54.78 25.99 -26.74
C GLU A 566 53.37 25.87 -27.33
N GLN A 567 53.24 25.43 -28.59
CA GLN A 567 51.94 25.28 -29.24
C GLN A 567 51.07 24.21 -28.56
N ILE A 568 51.59 22.99 -28.42
CA ILE A 568 50.84 21.85 -27.84
C ILE A 568 50.60 22.07 -26.35
N GLY A 569 51.62 22.57 -25.63
CA GLY A 569 51.53 22.80 -24.19
C GLY A 569 50.50 23.87 -23.85
N ASN A 570 50.48 25.00 -24.57
CA ASN A 570 49.47 26.05 -24.35
C ASN A 570 48.05 25.54 -24.60
N GLU A 571 47.82 24.76 -25.66
CA GLU A 571 46.50 24.19 -25.94
C GLU A 571 46.03 23.24 -24.82
N ARG A 572 46.89 22.31 -24.40
CA ARG A 572 46.57 21.35 -23.33
C ARG A 572 46.39 22.03 -21.97
N LEU A 573 47.27 22.97 -21.63
CA LEU A 573 47.22 23.73 -20.39
C LEU A 573 45.97 24.61 -20.33
N GLN A 574 45.63 25.29 -21.44
CA GLN A 574 44.40 26.07 -21.54
C GLN A 574 43.17 25.19 -21.32
N HIS A 575 43.10 24.02 -21.96
CA HIS A 575 41.99 23.09 -21.78
C HIS A 575 41.86 22.61 -20.32
N ALA A 576 42.98 22.25 -19.67
CA ALA A 576 42.98 21.85 -18.25
C ALA A 576 42.54 23.02 -17.34
N ASN A 577 43.05 24.23 -17.58
CA ASN A 577 42.69 25.44 -16.86
C ASN A 577 41.20 25.79 -17.01
N GLU A 578 40.63 25.66 -18.22
CA GLU A 578 39.20 25.87 -18.47
C GLU A 578 38.34 24.84 -17.72
N MET A 579 38.76 23.57 -17.69
CA MET A 579 38.07 22.54 -16.90
C MET A 579 38.10 22.85 -15.39
N ILE A 580 39.24 23.32 -14.89
CA ILE A 580 39.40 23.75 -13.50
C ILE A 580 38.48 24.94 -13.19
N ASP A 581 38.53 25.98 -14.01
CA ASP A 581 37.77 27.21 -13.79
C ASP A 581 36.26 26.94 -13.83
N LEU A 582 35.81 26.01 -14.69
CA LEU A 582 34.43 25.55 -14.70
C LEU A 582 34.03 24.83 -13.41
N LEU A 583 34.91 23.99 -12.83
CA LEU A 583 34.61 23.32 -11.55
C LEU A 583 34.54 24.33 -10.40
N ILE A 584 35.44 25.30 -10.36
CA ILE A 584 35.47 26.35 -9.33
C ILE A 584 34.25 27.28 -9.48
N ALA A 585 33.92 27.71 -10.70
CA ALA A 585 32.78 28.59 -10.94
C ALA A 585 31.43 27.95 -10.59
N ASN A 586 31.31 26.62 -10.71
CA ASN A 586 30.14 25.87 -10.28
C ASN A 586 30.10 25.62 -8.76
N GLY A 587 31.13 26.02 -8.00
CA GLY A 587 31.16 25.90 -6.55
C GLY A 587 31.50 24.49 -6.05
N HIS A 588 32.33 23.74 -6.79
CA HIS A 588 32.75 22.39 -6.41
C HIS A 588 33.30 22.36 -4.97
N VAL A 589 32.98 21.33 -4.20
CA VAL A 589 33.35 21.21 -2.76
C VAL A 589 34.86 21.34 -2.53
N ASP A 590 35.66 20.75 -3.42
CA ASP A 590 37.13 20.78 -3.34
C ASP A 590 37.78 21.96 -4.10
N SER A 591 37.06 23.05 -4.36
CA SER A 591 37.56 24.19 -5.16
C SER A 591 38.93 24.71 -4.73
N ALA A 592 39.23 24.71 -3.43
CA ALA A 592 40.54 25.13 -2.91
C ALA A 592 41.69 24.22 -3.37
N GLN A 593 41.49 22.89 -3.32
CA GLN A 593 42.49 21.92 -3.78
C GLN A 593 42.66 21.97 -5.30
N ILE A 594 41.55 22.17 -6.03
CA ILE A 594 41.58 22.29 -7.50
C ILE A 594 42.34 23.55 -7.92
N ALA A 595 42.20 24.66 -7.18
CA ALA A 595 42.98 25.88 -7.43
C ALA A 595 44.48 25.67 -7.18
N GLU A 596 44.85 24.94 -6.13
CA GLU A 596 46.26 24.59 -5.86
C GLU A 596 46.86 23.70 -6.97
N LEU A 597 46.08 22.74 -7.49
CA LEU A 597 46.47 21.94 -8.65
C LEU A 597 46.69 22.82 -9.89
N LYS A 598 45.83 23.83 -10.10
CA LYS A 598 46.00 24.81 -11.18
C LYS A 598 47.32 25.55 -11.08
N ASP A 599 47.63 26.07 -9.91
CA ASP A 599 48.84 26.86 -9.68
C ASP A 599 50.09 25.99 -9.89
N THR A 600 50.10 24.78 -9.33
CA THR A 600 51.21 23.80 -9.45
C THR A 600 51.46 23.41 -10.91
N LEU A 601 50.39 23.10 -11.66
CA LEU A 601 50.51 22.74 -13.08
C LEU A 601 51.04 23.91 -13.92
N ASN A 602 50.50 25.12 -13.71
CA ASN A 602 50.97 26.30 -14.43
C ASN A 602 52.43 26.63 -14.09
N GLU A 603 52.84 26.48 -12.83
CA GLU A 603 54.23 26.66 -12.39
C GLU A 603 55.17 25.69 -13.12
N SER A 604 54.86 24.39 -13.12
CA SER A 604 55.66 23.37 -13.82
C SER A 604 55.81 23.65 -15.34
N TYR A 605 54.75 24.17 -15.98
CA TYR A 605 54.82 24.52 -17.39
C TYR A 605 55.67 25.77 -17.65
N GLN A 606 55.60 26.77 -16.77
CA GLN A 606 56.46 27.95 -16.85
C GLN A 606 57.93 27.59 -16.65
N ASP A 607 58.24 26.72 -15.68
CA ASP A 607 59.60 26.22 -15.45
C ASP A 607 60.17 25.55 -16.71
N LEU A 608 59.38 24.71 -17.39
CA LEU A 608 59.76 24.12 -18.67
C LEU A 608 60.08 25.19 -19.74
N LEU A 609 59.24 26.22 -19.87
CA LEU A 609 59.47 27.31 -20.84
C LEU A 609 60.76 28.07 -20.52
N GLU A 610 61.06 28.34 -19.25
CA GLU A 610 62.31 28.98 -18.82
C GLU A 610 63.53 28.11 -19.13
N MET A 611 63.44 26.78 -18.93
CA MET A 611 64.49 25.84 -19.32
C MET A 611 64.73 25.85 -20.84
N ILE A 612 63.66 25.86 -21.63
CA ILE A 612 63.73 25.95 -23.10
C ILE A 612 64.40 27.26 -23.51
N GLU A 613 64.02 28.39 -22.94
CA GLU A 613 64.62 29.69 -23.26
C GLU A 613 66.12 29.71 -22.92
N THR A 614 66.48 29.27 -21.71
CA THR A 614 67.86 29.18 -21.24
C THR A 614 68.72 28.33 -22.18
N ARG A 615 68.16 27.21 -22.65
CA ARG A 615 68.82 26.32 -23.59
C ARG A 615 68.98 26.93 -24.98
N LEU A 616 67.95 27.60 -25.49
CA LEU A 616 68.00 28.30 -26.78
C LEU A 616 69.06 29.41 -26.77
N GLN A 617 69.11 30.20 -25.68
CA GLN A 617 70.14 31.22 -25.49
C GLN A 617 71.55 30.62 -25.48
N SER A 618 71.73 29.49 -24.79
CA SER A 618 73.01 28.78 -24.72
C SER A 618 73.45 28.24 -26.09
N LEU A 619 72.54 27.61 -26.85
CA LEU A 619 72.80 27.15 -28.22
C LEU A 619 73.13 28.31 -29.16
N LYS A 620 72.40 29.43 -29.05
CA LYS A 620 72.64 30.62 -29.85
C LYS A 620 74.00 31.26 -29.54
N ALA A 621 74.42 31.30 -28.28
CA ALA A 621 75.76 31.76 -27.91
C ALA A 621 76.83 30.84 -28.52
N SER A 622 76.68 29.51 -28.39
CA SER A 622 77.59 28.55 -29.03
C SER A 622 77.65 28.73 -30.55
N TRP A 623 76.50 28.97 -31.19
CA TRP A 623 76.40 29.20 -32.63
C TRP A 623 77.16 30.45 -33.05
N GLU A 624 76.99 31.56 -32.33
CA GLU A 624 77.71 32.81 -32.62
C GLU A 624 79.23 32.63 -32.54
N LEU A 625 79.71 31.88 -31.55
CA LEU A 625 81.13 31.55 -31.40
C LEU A 625 81.63 30.66 -32.54
N GLN A 626 80.93 29.56 -32.83
CA GLN A 626 81.35 28.62 -33.88
C GLN A 626 81.29 29.25 -35.27
N LYS A 627 80.30 30.10 -35.53
CA LYS A 627 80.22 30.87 -36.76
C LYS A 627 81.43 31.77 -36.94
N PHE A 628 81.83 32.51 -35.90
CA PHE A 628 83.02 33.35 -35.96
C PHE A 628 84.27 32.53 -36.27
N LEU A 629 84.45 31.38 -35.61
CA LEU A 629 85.60 30.50 -35.86
C LEU A 629 85.61 29.95 -37.29
N HIS A 630 84.43 29.59 -37.81
CA HIS A 630 84.23 29.17 -39.20
C HIS A 630 84.55 30.29 -40.18
N ASP A 631 83.98 31.49 -40.00
CA ASP A 631 84.20 32.64 -40.87
C ASP A 631 85.69 33.06 -40.89
N CYS A 632 86.39 33.02 -39.74
CA CYS A 632 87.85 33.20 -39.69
C CYS A 632 88.59 32.17 -40.55
N LYS A 633 88.21 30.89 -40.47
CA LYS A 633 88.83 29.81 -41.25
C LYS A 633 88.58 29.98 -42.75
N GLU A 634 87.35 30.29 -43.16
CA GLU A 634 86.98 30.52 -44.56
C GLU A 634 87.69 31.74 -45.16
N ILE A 635 87.81 32.82 -44.40
CA ILE A 635 88.55 34.01 -44.84
C ILE A 635 90.04 33.72 -44.99
N LEU A 636 90.64 32.95 -44.08
CA LEU A 636 92.04 32.53 -44.20
C LEU A 636 92.26 31.65 -45.44
N LEU A 637 91.36 30.71 -45.72
CA LEU A 637 91.39 29.90 -46.94
C LEU A 637 91.25 30.76 -48.19
N THR A 638 90.27 31.68 -48.20
CA THR A 638 90.05 32.62 -49.30
C THR A 638 91.29 33.50 -49.53
N MET A 639 91.92 34.04 -48.48
CA MET A 639 93.17 34.80 -48.60
C MET A 639 94.28 33.99 -49.28
N GLN A 640 94.41 32.71 -48.90
CA GLN A 640 95.41 31.83 -49.47
C GLN A 640 95.12 31.49 -50.94
N GLU A 641 93.86 31.23 -51.30
CA GLU A 641 93.42 31.04 -52.68
C GLU A 641 93.68 32.29 -53.53
N ARG A 642 93.33 33.47 -53.00
CA ARG A 642 93.57 34.75 -53.66
C ARG A 642 95.07 35.01 -53.87
N LYS A 643 95.91 34.68 -52.88
CA LYS A 643 97.37 34.77 -53.02
C LYS A 643 97.88 33.87 -54.14
N ASN A 644 97.40 32.62 -54.20
CA ASN A 644 97.82 31.63 -55.20
C ASN A 644 97.28 31.94 -56.61
N ALA A 645 96.18 32.68 -56.73
CA ALA A 645 95.57 33.04 -58.01
C ALA A 645 96.36 34.10 -58.78
N ILE A 646 97.25 34.85 -58.13
CA ILE A 646 98.10 35.85 -58.78
C ILE A 646 99.27 35.15 -59.47
N PRO A 647 99.45 35.28 -60.81
CA PRO A 647 100.59 34.69 -61.50
C PRO A 647 101.92 35.31 -61.05
N ASP A 648 103.00 34.55 -60.96
CA ASP A 648 104.33 35.09 -60.61
C ASP A 648 105.04 35.77 -61.80
N GLU A 649 104.53 35.59 -63.02
CA GLU A 649 105.14 36.13 -64.24
C GLU A 649 105.19 37.67 -64.25
N ILE A 650 106.28 38.24 -64.77
CA ILE A 650 106.50 39.70 -64.81
C ILE A 650 106.23 40.28 -66.21
N GLY A 651 106.12 39.43 -67.24
CA GLY A 651 105.96 39.82 -68.66
C GLY A 651 107.31 39.83 -69.40
N ARG A 652 107.29 39.57 -70.72
CA ARG A 652 108.49 39.51 -71.57
C ARG A 652 108.70 40.78 -72.41
N ASP A 653 107.67 41.59 -72.52
CA ASP A 653 107.59 42.78 -73.36
C ASP A 653 106.58 43.79 -72.78
N GLN A 654 106.64 45.04 -73.20
CA GLN A 654 105.80 46.11 -72.64
C GLN A 654 104.29 45.79 -72.67
N GLN A 655 103.80 45.14 -73.73
CA GLN A 655 102.38 44.79 -73.85
C GLN A 655 101.97 43.72 -72.83
N SER A 656 102.80 42.68 -72.59
CA SER A 656 102.50 41.66 -71.57
C SER A 656 102.55 42.24 -70.15
N VAL A 657 103.49 43.13 -69.84
CA VAL A 657 103.53 43.83 -68.54
C VAL A 657 102.26 44.68 -68.33
N GLN A 658 101.83 45.45 -69.34
CA GLN A 658 100.60 46.25 -69.25
C GLN A 658 99.34 45.40 -69.07
N GLN A 659 99.26 44.22 -69.70
CA GLN A 659 98.15 43.29 -69.47
C GLN A 659 98.18 42.73 -68.04
N LEU A 660 99.36 42.37 -67.52
CA LEU A 660 99.53 41.91 -66.13
C LEU A 660 99.20 43.01 -65.12
N LEU A 661 99.54 44.28 -65.38
CA LEU A 661 99.16 45.43 -64.56
C LEU A 661 97.64 45.62 -64.51
N ARG A 662 96.93 45.51 -65.64
CA ARG A 662 95.46 45.58 -65.66
C ARG A 662 94.81 44.44 -64.87
N LYS A 663 95.31 43.21 -65.02
CA LYS A 663 94.84 42.06 -64.22
C LYS A 663 95.13 42.25 -62.73
N HIS A 664 96.29 42.79 -62.39
CA HIS A 664 96.66 43.10 -61.01
C HIS A 664 95.75 44.19 -60.41
N GLN A 665 95.43 45.23 -61.18
CA GLN A 665 94.48 46.26 -60.76
C GLN A 665 93.07 45.69 -60.53
N GLN A 666 92.61 44.76 -61.38
CA GLN A 666 91.35 44.05 -61.15
C GLN A 666 91.40 43.22 -59.85
N PHE A 667 92.51 42.52 -59.62
CA PHE A 667 92.72 41.79 -58.37
C PHE A 667 92.69 42.72 -57.14
N GLU A 668 93.33 43.89 -57.18
CA GLU A 668 93.25 44.90 -56.12
C GLU A 668 91.81 45.37 -55.86
N THR A 669 91.00 45.53 -56.90
CA THR A 669 89.58 45.90 -56.71
C THR A 669 88.77 44.78 -56.06
N GLU A 670 89.06 43.51 -56.37
CA GLU A 670 88.40 42.36 -55.74
C GLU A 670 88.78 42.22 -54.26
N LEU A 671 89.99 42.61 -53.87
CA LEU A 671 90.44 42.60 -52.46
C LEU A 671 89.65 43.54 -51.56
N VAL A 672 88.92 44.52 -52.11
CA VAL A 672 88.09 45.44 -51.31
C VAL A 672 86.97 44.68 -50.58
N LEU A 673 86.38 43.65 -51.20
CA LEU A 673 85.36 42.81 -50.56
C LEU A 673 85.96 42.03 -49.38
N LEU A 674 87.14 41.45 -49.58
CA LEU A 674 87.84 40.73 -48.52
C LEU A 674 88.21 41.66 -47.35
N ALA A 675 88.55 42.92 -47.63
CA ALA A 675 88.78 43.91 -46.58
C ALA A 675 87.52 44.21 -45.75
N GLN A 676 86.34 44.22 -46.37
CA GLN A 676 85.06 44.37 -45.66
C GLN A 676 84.76 43.16 -44.79
N ASP A 677 85.06 41.96 -45.27
CA ASP A 677 84.88 40.71 -44.49
C ASP A 677 85.80 40.68 -43.26
N ILE A 678 87.05 41.13 -43.39
CA ILE A 678 87.97 41.24 -42.26
C ILE A 678 87.48 42.27 -41.25
N GLN A 679 86.97 43.42 -41.70
CA GLN A 679 86.39 44.42 -40.80
C GLN A 679 85.21 43.84 -40.00
N ARG A 680 84.39 42.99 -40.64
CA ARG A 680 83.31 42.27 -39.97
C ARG A 680 83.84 41.32 -38.90
N ILE A 681 84.86 40.52 -39.20
CA ILE A 681 85.54 39.64 -38.23
C ILE A 681 86.06 40.45 -37.03
N GLN A 682 86.68 41.61 -37.26
CA GLN A 682 87.17 42.46 -36.17
C GLN A 682 86.02 43.00 -35.30
N GLN A 683 84.89 43.35 -35.90
CA GLN A 683 83.71 43.80 -35.16
C GLN A 683 83.08 42.66 -34.35
N GLU A 684 82.96 41.46 -34.94
CA GLU A 684 82.44 40.27 -34.29
C GLU A 684 83.35 39.78 -33.15
N SER A 685 84.67 39.77 -33.36
CA SER A 685 85.67 39.47 -32.33
C SER A 685 85.51 40.39 -31.12
N LYS A 686 85.42 41.71 -31.34
CA LYS A 686 85.18 42.69 -30.26
C LYS A 686 83.89 42.43 -29.50
N ARG A 687 82.81 42.07 -30.21
CA ARG A 687 81.51 41.74 -29.60
C ARG A 687 81.60 40.47 -28.75
N LEU A 688 82.27 39.43 -29.25
CA LEU A 688 82.42 38.16 -28.55
C LEU A 688 83.42 38.24 -27.39
N HIS A 689 84.43 39.10 -27.48
CA HIS A 689 85.44 39.26 -26.44
C HIS A 689 84.83 39.66 -25.08
N GLY A 690 83.77 40.47 -25.07
CA GLY A 690 83.07 40.84 -23.83
C GLY A 690 82.18 39.74 -23.24
N ARG A 691 81.92 38.65 -23.98
CA ARG A 691 80.99 37.56 -23.61
C ARG A 691 81.70 36.27 -23.17
N TYR A 692 82.95 36.08 -23.55
CA TYR A 692 83.75 34.89 -23.25
C TYR A 692 84.99 35.23 -22.42
N ALA A 693 85.40 34.31 -21.55
CA ALA A 693 86.59 34.43 -20.71
C ALA A 693 87.50 33.20 -20.84
N GLY A 694 88.76 33.33 -20.43
CA GLY A 694 89.70 32.21 -20.35
C GLY A 694 90.11 31.69 -21.73
N GLU A 695 90.13 30.36 -21.91
CA GLU A 695 90.61 29.72 -23.14
C GLU A 695 89.85 30.19 -24.39
N LYS A 696 88.52 30.32 -24.32
CA LYS A 696 87.70 30.78 -25.45
C LYS A 696 87.95 32.23 -25.84
N GLU A 697 88.18 33.08 -24.85
CA GLU A 697 88.58 34.47 -25.10
C GLU A 697 89.94 34.54 -25.83
N THR A 698 90.90 33.72 -25.38
CA THR A 698 92.21 33.65 -26.03
C THR A 698 92.13 33.07 -27.44
N GLU A 699 91.28 32.08 -27.67
CA GLU A 699 91.03 31.48 -28.98
C GLU A 699 90.48 32.53 -29.97
N ILE A 700 89.47 33.29 -29.57
CA ILE A 700 88.87 34.37 -30.38
C ILE A 700 89.93 35.41 -30.79
N LYS A 701 90.71 35.89 -29.81
CA LYS A 701 91.79 36.85 -30.05
C LYS A 701 92.85 36.31 -30.99
N GLN A 702 93.27 35.06 -30.79
CA GLN A 702 94.29 34.44 -31.62
C GLN A 702 93.82 34.31 -33.07
N LYS A 703 92.57 33.87 -33.30
CA LYS A 703 92.02 33.76 -34.66
C LYS A 703 91.90 35.10 -35.37
N GLU A 704 91.50 36.17 -34.66
CA GLU A 704 91.52 37.52 -35.23
C GLU A 704 92.95 37.93 -35.63
N VAL A 705 93.93 37.71 -34.76
CA VAL A 705 95.34 38.02 -35.04
C VAL A 705 95.86 37.23 -36.25
N ASP A 706 95.51 35.95 -36.37
CA ASP A 706 95.90 35.11 -37.51
C ASP A 706 95.36 35.70 -38.83
N VAL A 707 94.07 36.05 -38.89
CA VAL A 707 93.42 36.69 -40.05
C VAL A 707 94.11 38.01 -40.40
N LEU A 708 94.35 38.88 -39.41
CA LEU A 708 94.98 40.19 -39.63
C LEU A 708 96.43 40.09 -40.08
N THR A 709 97.15 39.08 -39.59
CA THR A 709 98.55 38.85 -39.96
C THR A 709 98.65 38.37 -41.41
N GLN A 710 97.79 37.41 -41.81
CA GLN A 710 97.73 36.95 -43.20
C GLN A 710 97.27 38.05 -44.15
N TRP A 711 96.29 38.87 -43.74
CA TRP A 711 95.86 40.03 -44.52
C TRP A 711 97.01 41.01 -44.79
N LYS A 712 97.76 41.39 -43.75
CA LYS A 712 98.93 42.27 -43.90
C LYS A 712 99.98 41.66 -44.83
N SER A 713 100.21 40.35 -44.72
CA SER A 713 101.14 39.63 -45.62
C SER A 713 100.67 39.69 -47.08
N LEU A 714 99.36 39.48 -47.33
CA LEU A 714 98.79 39.57 -48.67
C LEU A 714 98.88 41.01 -49.23
N GLN A 715 98.57 42.02 -48.44
CA GLN A 715 98.73 43.43 -48.83
C GLN A 715 100.17 43.75 -49.23
N GLN A 716 101.14 43.33 -48.42
CA GLN A 716 102.57 43.51 -48.72
C GLN A 716 102.98 42.79 -50.00
N PHE A 717 102.51 41.56 -50.24
CA PHE A 717 102.79 40.81 -51.46
C PHE A 717 102.23 41.52 -52.70
N VAL A 718 100.99 42.01 -52.62
CA VAL A 718 100.33 42.76 -53.69
C VAL A 718 101.09 44.05 -53.99
N ASP A 719 101.43 44.83 -52.96
CA ASP A 719 102.19 46.07 -53.10
C ASP A 719 103.59 45.84 -53.72
N GLN A 720 104.29 44.80 -53.27
CA GLN A 720 105.61 44.44 -53.82
C GLN A 720 105.51 44.05 -55.28
N ARG A 721 104.52 43.22 -55.64
CA ARG A 721 104.30 42.81 -57.02
C ARG A 721 103.92 44.00 -57.91
N LYS A 722 103.11 44.93 -57.42
CA LYS A 722 102.76 46.16 -58.14
C LYS A 722 103.98 47.01 -58.45
N ARG A 723 104.86 47.21 -57.46
CA ARG A 723 106.14 47.91 -57.66
C ARG A 723 106.98 47.21 -58.71
N LEU A 724 107.16 45.90 -58.58
CA LEU A 724 107.92 45.10 -59.55
C LEU A 724 107.35 45.21 -60.97
N LEU A 725 106.03 45.11 -61.15
CA LEU A 725 105.41 45.25 -62.47
C LEU A 725 105.57 46.67 -63.04
N ASN A 726 105.50 47.72 -62.21
CA ASN A 726 105.76 49.09 -62.64
C ASN A 726 107.24 49.29 -63.01
N ASP A 727 108.18 48.79 -62.20
CA ASP A 727 109.61 48.88 -62.48
C ASP A 727 109.96 48.20 -63.82
N TYR A 728 109.32 47.06 -64.12
CA TYR A 728 109.49 46.38 -65.41
C TYR A 728 108.75 47.08 -66.57
N GLU A 729 107.64 47.77 -66.31
CA GLU A 729 106.98 48.63 -67.29
C GLU A 729 107.90 49.78 -67.70
N ASP A 730 108.51 50.45 -66.71
CA ASP A 730 109.51 51.49 -66.90
C ASP A 730 110.78 50.97 -67.59
N LEU A 731 111.27 49.77 -67.23
CA LEU A 731 112.42 49.11 -67.89
C LEU A 731 112.15 48.84 -69.37
N HIS A 732 111.00 48.25 -69.71
CA HIS A 732 110.64 47.99 -71.10
C HIS A 732 110.39 49.30 -71.86
N ARG A 733 109.80 50.30 -71.22
CA ARG A 733 109.63 51.65 -71.77
C ARG A 733 110.99 52.30 -72.05
N PHE A 734 111.97 52.15 -71.16
CA PHE A 734 113.35 52.62 -71.34
C PHE A 734 114.04 51.92 -72.51
N PHE A 735 113.97 50.58 -72.61
CA PHE A 735 114.57 49.87 -73.73
C PHE A 735 113.93 50.24 -75.07
N ASN A 736 112.60 50.41 -75.10
CA ASN A 736 111.89 50.88 -76.29
C ASN A 736 112.33 52.31 -76.66
N LEU A 737 112.34 53.25 -75.72
CA LEU A 737 112.84 54.62 -75.92
C LEU A 737 114.29 54.64 -76.39
N THR A 738 115.17 53.83 -75.79
CA THR A 738 116.58 53.73 -76.16
C THR A 738 116.75 53.19 -77.58
N ARG A 739 116.00 52.15 -77.95
CA ARG A 739 116.02 51.60 -79.31
C ARG A 739 115.52 52.64 -80.31
N ASP A 740 114.40 53.29 -80.01
CA ASP A 740 113.78 54.28 -80.88
C ASP A 740 114.66 55.53 -81.04
N LEU A 741 115.29 56.00 -79.95
CA LEU A 741 116.25 57.11 -79.95
C LEU A 741 117.55 56.76 -80.68
N ASN A 742 118.10 55.56 -80.50
CA ASN A 742 119.29 55.11 -81.25
C ASN A 742 119.01 55.01 -82.76
N MET A 743 117.88 54.40 -83.14
CA MET A 743 117.46 54.36 -84.54
C MET A 743 117.29 55.76 -85.12
N TRP A 744 116.67 56.68 -84.37
CA TRP A 744 116.50 58.07 -84.79
C TRP A 744 117.86 58.80 -84.89
N MET A 745 118.78 58.62 -83.93
CA MET A 745 120.12 59.20 -83.97
C MET A 745 120.93 58.69 -85.17
N ASP A 746 120.87 57.40 -85.49
CA ASP A 746 121.53 56.83 -86.68
C ASP A 746 121.01 57.47 -87.97
N VAL A 747 119.70 57.77 -88.04
CA VAL A 747 119.09 58.48 -89.16
C VAL A 747 119.60 59.93 -89.23
N MET A 748 119.60 60.65 -88.11
CA MET A 748 120.10 62.03 -88.03
C MET A 748 121.59 62.14 -88.40
N ILE A 749 122.43 61.24 -87.90
CA ILE A 749 123.87 61.19 -88.21
C ILE A 749 124.09 60.94 -89.70
N ARG A 750 123.34 60.02 -90.31
CA ARG A 750 123.41 59.79 -91.76
C ARG A 750 123.02 61.04 -92.56
N GLN A 751 121.97 61.74 -92.14
CA GLN A 751 121.53 62.96 -92.82
C GLN A 751 122.58 64.08 -92.70
N MET A 752 123.21 64.26 -91.55
CA MET A 752 124.28 65.25 -91.35
C MET A 752 125.54 64.94 -92.18
N ASN A 753 125.96 63.68 -92.23
CA ASN A 753 127.20 63.25 -92.91
C ASN A 753 127.09 63.21 -94.44
N ASN A 754 125.87 63.18 -95.00
CA ASN A 754 125.64 63.16 -96.44
C ASN A 754 125.69 64.55 -97.11
N SER A 755 126.26 65.56 -96.44
CA SER A 755 126.43 66.89 -97.01
C SER A 755 127.64 66.95 -97.96
N LEU A 756 127.36 66.88 -99.27
CA LEU A 756 128.36 67.10 -100.32
C LEU A 756 128.92 68.53 -100.27
N LYS A 757 130.22 68.69 -100.52
CA LYS A 757 130.89 70.01 -100.51
C LYS A 757 130.20 70.99 -101.48
N PRO A 758 129.77 72.18 -101.00
CA PRO A 758 129.07 73.14 -101.84
C PRO A 758 129.95 73.64 -102.99
N ARG A 759 129.39 73.68 -104.21
CA ARG A 759 130.08 74.17 -105.43
C ARG A 759 129.72 75.62 -105.79
N ASP A 760 128.72 76.20 -105.11
CA ASP A 760 128.19 77.53 -105.35
C ASP A 760 127.49 78.10 -104.09
N VAL A 761 127.20 79.41 -104.10
CA VAL A 761 126.59 80.13 -102.97
C VAL A 761 125.16 79.63 -102.68
N SER A 762 124.38 79.29 -103.71
CA SER A 762 123.05 78.68 -103.52
C SER A 762 123.12 77.30 -102.86
N GLY A 763 124.17 76.52 -103.14
CA GLY A 763 124.41 75.25 -102.45
C GLY A 763 124.72 75.43 -100.96
N VAL A 764 125.39 76.53 -100.58
CA VAL A 764 125.66 76.87 -99.17
C VAL A 764 124.39 77.22 -98.42
N ASP A 765 123.49 78.04 -98.98
CA ASP A 765 122.24 78.44 -98.32
C ASP A 765 121.26 77.25 -98.15
N LEU A 766 121.18 76.35 -99.14
CA LEU A 766 120.37 75.15 -99.02
C LEU A 766 120.91 74.20 -97.94
N LEU A 767 122.24 74.02 -97.89
CA LEU A 767 122.91 73.24 -96.85
C LEU A 767 122.72 73.87 -95.46
N MET A 768 122.75 75.20 -95.37
CA MET A 768 122.55 75.93 -94.11
C MET A 768 121.11 75.79 -93.60
N ASN A 769 120.11 75.90 -94.48
CA ASN A 769 118.70 75.65 -94.13
C ASN A 769 118.43 74.20 -93.75
N ASN A 770 119.02 73.23 -94.48
CA ASN A 770 118.92 71.82 -94.13
C ASN A 770 119.55 71.53 -92.76
N HIS A 771 120.72 72.12 -92.48
CA HIS A 771 121.37 72.01 -91.17
C HIS A 771 120.55 72.67 -90.04
N GLN A 772 119.90 73.81 -90.29
CA GLN A 772 118.98 74.44 -89.33
C GLN A 772 117.74 73.58 -89.05
N SER A 773 117.17 72.92 -90.07
CA SER A 773 116.05 71.98 -89.90
C SER A 773 116.45 70.76 -89.07
N LEU A 774 117.61 70.17 -89.34
CA LEU A 774 118.15 69.04 -88.57
C LEU A 774 118.40 69.45 -87.10
N LYS A 775 118.91 70.66 -86.87
CA LYS A 775 119.08 71.19 -85.52
C LYS A 775 117.74 71.34 -84.77
N ALA A 776 116.72 71.89 -85.41
CA ALA A 776 115.40 72.04 -84.80
C ALA A 776 114.75 70.69 -84.47
N GLU A 777 114.96 69.66 -85.31
CA GLU A 777 114.49 68.30 -85.03
C GLU A 777 115.22 67.68 -83.83
N ILE A 778 116.54 67.91 -83.71
CA ILE A 778 117.32 67.49 -82.54
C ILE A 778 116.82 68.17 -81.26
N ASP A 779 116.62 69.49 -81.30
CA ASP A 779 116.13 70.26 -80.15
C ASP A 779 114.71 69.83 -79.72
N ALA A 780 113.82 69.50 -80.67
CA ALA A 780 112.47 68.99 -80.38
C ALA A 780 112.47 67.59 -79.75
N ARG A 781 113.52 66.79 -79.94
CA ARG A 781 113.65 65.45 -79.36
C ARG A 781 114.21 65.47 -77.94
N GLN A 782 114.69 66.62 -77.44
CA GLN A 782 115.34 66.79 -76.14
C GLN A 782 114.50 66.25 -74.95
N GLU A 783 113.18 66.41 -75.01
CA GLU A 783 112.29 65.90 -73.96
C GLU A 783 112.28 64.37 -73.89
N ASN A 784 112.37 63.67 -75.03
CA ASN A 784 112.45 62.22 -75.07
C ASN A 784 113.80 61.70 -74.55
N PHE A 785 114.90 62.42 -74.82
CA PHE A 785 116.19 62.12 -74.21
C PHE A 785 116.16 62.33 -72.70
N THR A 786 115.56 63.43 -72.24
CA THR A 786 115.40 63.72 -70.81
C THR A 786 114.58 62.63 -70.13
N MET A 787 113.48 62.18 -70.76
CA MET A 787 112.65 61.09 -70.27
C MET A 787 113.40 59.75 -70.25
N CYS A 788 114.13 59.42 -71.31
CA CYS A 788 114.93 58.20 -71.38
C CYS A 788 116.05 58.20 -70.33
N ILE A 789 116.71 59.34 -70.11
CA ILE A 789 117.74 59.50 -69.08
C ILE A 789 117.12 59.35 -67.68
N ASN A 790 115.97 59.97 -67.42
CA ASN A 790 115.28 59.86 -66.14
C ASN A 790 114.82 58.43 -65.83
N LEU A 791 114.34 57.69 -66.84
CA LEU A 791 113.98 56.27 -66.68
C LEU A 791 115.22 55.38 -66.45
N GLY A 792 116.40 55.77 -66.91
CA GLY A 792 117.65 55.02 -66.71
C GLY A 792 118.43 55.39 -65.44
N MET A 793 117.93 56.32 -64.62
CA MET A 793 118.54 56.72 -63.34
C MET A 793 118.01 55.93 -62.13
N PHE A 794 117.04 55.04 -62.35
CA PHE A 794 116.50 54.08 -61.39
C PHE A 794 116.74 52.67 -61.91
#